data_AF-A0A2U2DQA6-F1
#
_entry.id   AF-A0A2U2DQA6-F1
#
_cell.length_a   1.000
_cell.length_b   1.000
_cell.length_c   1.000
_cell.angle_alpha   90.00
_cell.angle_beta   90.00
_cell.angle_gamma   90.00
#
_symmetry.space_group_name_H-M   'P 1'
#
loop_
_entity.id
_entity.type
_entity.pdbx_description
1 polymer ?
#
loop_
_entity_poly.entity_id
_entity_poly.type
_entity_poly.pdbx_seq_one_letter_code
_entity_poly.pdbx_strand_id
1 'polypeptide(L)'
;MTETGKQPSRHAGLQIRDWLLANDPAFSRLRLGLRVTLTIVISTLLLAAVHIFAMPLPPAAYSIGIVLSIQGGLTVRDISAADQLKTRAIGCLVAVAAIALAAALEPWRLVSDVAFLAIIFAASLLRAFGTRWAAVGMFAFMSYFIGAYLHPAIADIPSVALGAVTAAATAHIVRIHLLPDDWRRDFLRAMVSVLGRVDRIVAALLAIAEKGEWTAEDRAELNRLEERLKEAVLMADGLVPVSRTGALPEEDDPAADIGLRLFDLHLAAESAIVLSRQGLPRPVLLQALLGHDEQAIEWEAAIEEKDERLAETVRALLWLQAARAAAVTTMAAIEASDFHGLAQPETMPAPAAAKPEWSLRNPALRTALQMTLASGIAMVFGLMLSRDRWFWAVLSAFLVFTNTNSRGDTAIKAAQRSGGTLLGIACGMLLATVLSGFPVPAVLFAILCVFLAFYWLQVSYTAMTFFVSIVICLVYGLTGALTLDLLRLRLEETVIGTLAGAGVAFLVLPTRTQSALDTALNKWFDTLRQLLDTSTTGPTGADLIGLSKKLDAAYRDVATAARPLGVSWQIVTRPGHIRQTLAILMASTYWARVFSSRFAFAGEGERMAVQPAIAATLLSLERVAAKGTTSFFIKRKAPAAGGRHLPLSHQGSRLGIEMLNASLDRMHPER
;
A
#
# COMPACT_ATOMS: atom_id res chain seq x y z
N MET A 1 -12.54 -56.51 12.59
CA MET A 1 -12.50 -55.28 13.40
C MET A 1 -11.13 -54.66 13.19
N THR A 2 -11.02 -53.68 12.31
CA THR A 2 -9.78 -52.93 12.06
C THR A 2 -10.17 -51.47 11.93
N GLU A 3 -9.70 -50.69 12.90
CA GLU A 3 -10.01 -49.28 13.10
C GLU A 3 -9.50 -48.43 11.92
N THR A 4 -10.41 -47.66 11.32
CA THR A 4 -10.10 -46.58 10.39
C THR A 4 -9.85 -45.31 11.21
N GLY A 5 -8.59 -45.08 11.57
CA GLY A 5 -8.14 -43.82 12.17
C GLY A 5 -8.20 -42.68 11.14
N LYS A 6 -9.25 -41.86 11.21
CA LYS A 6 -9.28 -40.52 10.61
C LYS A 6 -8.14 -39.69 11.22
N GLN A 7 -7.12 -39.37 10.44
CA GLN A 7 -6.25 -38.22 10.72
C GLN A 7 -7.00 -36.93 10.36
N PRO A 8 -7.32 -36.04 11.31
CA PRO A 8 -7.87 -34.73 10.97
C PRO A 8 -6.76 -33.68 10.85
N SER A 9 -6.92 -32.76 9.90
CA SER A 9 -6.56 -31.33 10.05
C SER A 9 -5.11 -30.83 9.95
N ARG A 10 -4.10 -31.60 9.50
CA ARG A 10 -2.76 -31.01 9.22
C ARG A 10 -2.60 -30.36 7.84
N HIS A 11 -3.34 -30.81 6.82
CA HIS A 11 -3.23 -30.27 5.45
C HIS A 11 -3.90 -28.90 5.26
N ALA A 12 -5.01 -28.62 5.97
CA ALA A 12 -5.73 -27.35 5.83
C ALA A 12 -4.94 -26.15 6.40
N GLY A 13 -4.21 -26.35 7.51
CA GLY A 13 -3.40 -25.29 8.11
C GLY A 13 -2.21 -24.86 7.24
N LEU A 14 -1.59 -25.82 6.53
CA LEU A 14 -0.54 -25.54 5.55
C LEU A 14 -1.09 -24.75 4.35
N GLN A 15 -2.24 -25.16 3.80
CA GLN A 15 -2.89 -24.45 2.69
C GLN A 15 -3.30 -23.02 3.04
N ILE A 16 -3.83 -22.78 4.25
CA ILE A 16 -4.21 -21.42 4.70
C ILE A 16 -2.97 -20.55 4.88
N ARG A 17 -1.91 -21.09 5.50
CA ARG A 17 -0.65 -20.36 5.67
C ARG A 17 -0.04 -20.00 4.31
N ASP A 18 -0.02 -20.94 3.37
CA ASP A 18 0.54 -20.74 2.03
C ASP A 18 -0.29 -19.73 1.22
N TRP A 19 -1.62 -19.76 1.39
CA TRP A 19 -2.52 -18.77 0.82
C TRP A 19 -2.30 -17.38 1.42
N LEU A 20 -2.12 -17.28 2.74
CA LEU A 20 -1.85 -16.00 3.40
C LEU A 20 -0.48 -15.44 2.99
N LEU A 21 0.58 -16.25 2.95
CA LEU A 21 1.90 -15.84 2.47
C LEU A 21 1.87 -15.41 0.99
N ALA A 22 0.95 -15.98 0.20
CA ALA A 22 0.73 -15.59 -1.19
C ALA A 22 0.03 -14.22 -1.32
N ASN A 23 -0.84 -13.83 -0.39
CA ASN A 23 -1.66 -12.61 -0.48
C ASN A 23 -1.21 -11.47 0.46
N ASP A 24 -0.47 -11.78 1.52
CA ASP A 24 0.04 -10.85 2.54
C ASP A 24 1.40 -11.35 3.08
N PRO A 25 2.51 -11.13 2.32
CA PRO A 25 3.83 -11.69 2.60
C PRO A 25 4.36 -11.47 4.02
N ALA A 26 4.15 -10.28 4.60
CA ALA A 26 4.59 -9.97 5.97
C ALA A 26 3.48 -10.11 7.04
N PHE A 27 2.31 -10.65 6.68
CA PHE A 27 1.11 -10.66 7.52
C PHE A 27 0.72 -9.25 8.02
N SER A 28 1.05 -8.22 7.25
CA SER A 28 0.85 -6.82 7.61
C SER A 28 -0.64 -6.48 7.69
N ARG A 29 -1.43 -6.97 6.73
CA ARG A 29 -2.87 -6.78 6.62
C ARG A 29 -3.60 -7.62 7.66
N LEU A 30 -3.15 -8.87 7.83
CA LEU A 30 -3.64 -9.79 8.86
C LEU A 30 -3.48 -9.18 10.26
N ARG A 31 -2.29 -8.67 10.57
CA ARG A 31 -2.01 -8.02 11.86
C ARG A 31 -2.85 -6.77 12.06
N LEU A 32 -2.99 -5.92 11.04
CA LEU A 32 -3.83 -4.72 11.12
C LEU A 32 -5.28 -5.08 11.43
N GLY A 33 -5.85 -6.03 10.67
CA GLY A 33 -7.22 -6.50 10.87
C GLY A 33 -7.44 -7.10 12.26
N LEU A 34 -6.52 -7.97 12.70
CA LEU A 34 -6.62 -8.62 14.01
C LEU A 34 -6.42 -7.61 15.16
N ARG A 35 -5.48 -6.68 15.05
CA ARG A 35 -5.21 -5.65 16.06
C ARG A 35 -6.43 -4.78 16.30
N VAL A 36 -7.05 -4.25 15.23
CA VAL A 36 -8.25 -3.42 15.37
C VAL A 36 -9.40 -4.22 15.96
N THR A 37 -9.61 -5.46 15.47
CA THR A 37 -10.69 -6.34 15.94
C THR A 37 -10.52 -6.70 17.42
N LEU A 38 -9.34 -7.16 17.83
CA LEU A 38 -9.05 -7.50 19.23
C LEU A 38 -9.20 -6.28 20.13
N THR A 39 -8.76 -5.11 19.69
CA THR A 39 -8.91 -3.88 20.47
C THR A 39 -10.39 -3.54 20.66
N ILE A 40 -11.21 -3.61 19.62
CA ILE A 40 -12.66 -3.38 19.72
C ILE A 40 -13.30 -4.39 20.69
N VAL A 41 -13.01 -5.68 20.51
CA VAL A 41 -13.61 -6.76 21.33
C VAL A 41 -13.21 -6.62 22.79
N ILE A 42 -11.91 -6.49 23.09
CA ILE A 42 -11.41 -6.38 24.46
C ILE A 42 -11.94 -5.10 25.12
N SER A 43 -11.90 -3.94 24.44
CA SER A 43 -12.45 -2.71 25.01
C SER A 43 -13.96 -2.80 25.26
N THR A 44 -14.71 -3.40 24.35
CA THR A 44 -16.17 -3.58 24.53
C THR A 44 -16.48 -4.52 25.69
N LEU A 45 -15.73 -5.63 25.83
CA LEU A 45 -15.89 -6.57 26.95
C LEU A 45 -15.51 -5.93 28.29
N LEU A 46 -14.45 -5.12 28.33
CA LEU A 46 -14.08 -4.37 29.54
C LEU A 46 -15.16 -3.35 29.93
N LEU A 47 -15.72 -2.62 28.96
CA LEU A 47 -16.82 -1.70 29.21
C LEU A 47 -18.09 -2.45 29.63
N ALA A 48 -18.38 -3.60 29.04
CA ALA A 48 -19.48 -4.47 29.48
C ALA A 48 -19.29 -4.95 30.93
N ALA A 49 -18.07 -5.33 31.32
CA ALA A 49 -17.77 -5.70 32.69
C ALA A 49 -17.98 -4.51 33.66
N VAL A 50 -17.51 -3.31 33.31
CA VAL A 50 -17.77 -2.10 34.10
C VAL A 50 -19.26 -1.81 34.21
N HIS A 51 -20.02 -1.96 33.12
CA HIS A 51 -21.46 -1.77 33.10
C HIS A 51 -22.20 -2.74 34.03
N ILE A 52 -21.80 -4.00 34.04
CA ILE A 52 -22.45 -5.07 34.83
C ILE A 52 -22.05 -4.99 36.30
N PHE A 53 -20.77 -4.75 36.60
CA PHE A 53 -20.22 -4.91 37.95
C PHE A 53 -19.99 -3.61 38.72
N ALA A 54 -19.92 -2.46 38.05
CA ALA A 54 -19.58 -1.19 38.69
C ALA A 54 -20.69 -0.12 38.55
N MET A 55 -21.02 0.29 37.32
CA MET A 55 -22.01 1.36 37.09
C MET A 55 -22.61 1.29 35.69
N PRO A 56 -23.89 1.62 35.49
CA PRO A 56 -24.49 1.65 34.16
C PRO A 56 -23.78 2.67 33.28
N LEU A 57 -23.30 2.21 32.13
CA LEU A 57 -22.64 3.04 31.12
C LEU A 57 -23.62 3.44 30.01
N PRO A 58 -23.63 4.72 29.58
CA PRO A 58 -24.45 5.18 28.47
C PRO A 58 -23.93 4.63 27.12
N PRO A 59 -24.79 4.53 26.08
CA PRO A 59 -24.38 4.08 24.74
C PRO A 59 -23.20 4.88 24.14
N ALA A 60 -23.06 6.14 24.52
CA ALA A 60 -21.96 7.01 24.10
C ALA A 60 -20.59 6.50 24.58
N ALA A 61 -20.50 5.87 25.76
CA ALA A 61 -19.26 5.31 26.28
C ALA A 61 -18.78 4.10 25.45
N TYR A 62 -19.70 3.23 25.00
CA TYR A 62 -19.37 2.13 24.09
C TYR A 62 -18.99 2.64 22.70
N SER A 63 -19.75 3.59 22.18
CA SER A 63 -19.54 4.13 20.83
C SER A 63 -18.18 4.83 20.70
N ILE A 64 -17.82 5.66 21.68
CA ILE A 64 -16.50 6.30 21.71
C ILE A 64 -15.39 5.25 21.88
N GLY A 65 -15.61 4.21 22.71
CA GLY A 65 -14.66 3.11 22.87
C GLY A 65 -14.38 2.39 21.56
N ILE A 66 -15.42 2.00 20.82
CA ILE A 66 -15.30 1.33 19.51
C ILE A 66 -14.58 2.23 18.50
N VAL A 67 -14.99 3.50 18.39
CA VAL A 67 -14.40 4.45 17.44
C VAL A 67 -12.93 4.70 17.73
N LEU A 68 -12.56 4.90 18.99
CA LEU A 68 -11.18 5.14 19.39
C LEU A 68 -10.31 3.89 19.23
N SER A 69 -10.85 2.69 19.42
CA SER A 69 -10.17 1.43 19.11
C SER A 69 -9.82 1.33 17.62
N ILE A 70 -10.73 1.76 16.74
CA ILE A 70 -10.46 1.86 15.29
C ILE A 70 -9.39 2.92 15.02
N GLN A 71 -9.54 4.13 15.55
CA GLN A 71 -8.58 5.21 15.26
C GLN A 71 -7.18 4.94 15.81
N GLY A 72 -7.09 4.33 16.99
CA GLY A 72 -5.82 3.94 17.62
C GLY A 72 -5.03 2.90 16.83
N GLY A 73 -5.71 2.08 16.01
CA GLY A 73 -5.09 1.12 15.10
C GLY A 73 -4.76 1.68 13.71
N LEU A 74 -5.54 2.63 13.20
CA LEU A 74 -5.41 3.12 11.81
C LEU A 74 -4.59 4.39 11.66
N THR A 75 -4.74 5.32 12.60
CA THR A 75 -4.23 6.70 12.47
C THR A 75 -2.92 6.91 13.22
N VAL A 76 -2.71 6.18 14.32
CA VAL A 76 -1.48 6.27 15.12
C VAL A 76 -0.36 5.51 14.41
N ARG A 77 0.44 6.25 13.66
CA ARG A 77 1.54 5.72 12.81
C ARG A 77 2.93 6.17 13.26
N ASP A 78 3.06 6.64 14.50
CA ASP A 78 4.38 6.97 15.08
C ASP A 78 5.29 5.73 15.11
N ILE A 79 6.60 5.97 14.96
CA ILE A 79 7.61 4.91 14.85
C ILE A 79 7.84 4.26 16.23
N SER A 80 8.11 5.06 17.26
CA SER A 80 8.43 4.57 18.60
C SER A 80 7.18 4.28 19.43
N ALA A 81 7.23 3.26 20.29
CA ALA A 81 6.12 2.92 21.20
C ALA A 81 5.76 4.10 22.13
N ALA A 82 6.77 4.86 22.59
CA ALA A 82 6.58 6.03 23.44
C ALA A 82 5.85 7.16 22.71
N ASP A 83 6.20 7.45 21.44
CA ASP A 83 5.49 8.46 20.66
C ASP A 83 4.07 8.03 20.32
N GLN A 84 3.85 6.73 20.06
CA GLN A 84 2.50 6.23 19.87
C GLN A 84 1.65 6.35 21.14
N LEU A 85 2.24 6.16 22.33
CA LEU A 85 1.55 6.40 23.60
C LEU A 85 1.17 7.88 23.74
N LYS A 86 2.11 8.80 23.49
CA LYS A 86 1.85 10.25 23.50
C LYS A 86 0.72 10.62 22.55
N THR A 87 0.76 10.13 21.30
CA THR A 87 -0.28 10.40 20.31
C THR A 87 -1.65 9.86 20.75
N ARG A 88 -1.71 8.66 21.35
CA ARG A 88 -2.97 8.11 21.90
C ARG A 88 -3.48 8.88 23.09
N ALA A 89 -2.61 9.30 24.00
CA ALA A 89 -2.98 10.07 25.18
C ALA A 89 -3.55 11.45 24.76
N ILE A 90 -2.86 12.16 23.87
CA ILE A 90 -3.34 13.43 23.31
C ILE A 90 -4.65 13.21 22.55
N GLY A 91 -4.72 12.19 21.70
CA GLY A 91 -5.94 11.84 20.95
C GLY A 91 -7.13 11.53 21.85
N CYS A 92 -6.90 10.83 22.97
CA CYS A 92 -7.92 10.54 23.99
C CYS A 92 -8.43 11.83 24.65
N LEU A 93 -7.54 12.71 25.10
CA LEU A 93 -7.92 13.99 25.69
C LEU A 93 -8.73 14.85 24.72
N VAL A 94 -8.27 14.94 23.47
CA VAL A 94 -8.97 15.70 22.42
C VAL A 94 -10.31 15.06 22.07
N ALA A 95 -10.42 13.73 22.08
CA ALA A 95 -11.67 13.02 21.87
C ALA A 95 -12.71 13.36 22.93
N VAL A 96 -12.32 13.32 24.21
CA VAL A 96 -13.18 13.68 25.34
C VAL A 96 -13.58 15.16 25.29
N ALA A 97 -12.65 16.06 24.94
CA ALA A 97 -12.96 17.48 24.77
C ALA A 97 -13.93 17.72 23.60
N ALA A 98 -13.76 17.02 22.48
CA ALA A 98 -14.62 17.15 21.30
C ALA A 98 -16.05 16.67 21.56
N ILE A 99 -16.23 15.55 22.26
CA ILE A 99 -17.57 15.06 22.63
C ILE A 99 -18.23 15.95 23.70
N ALA A 100 -17.47 16.46 24.67
CA ALA A 100 -17.97 17.41 25.65
C ALA A 100 -18.41 18.73 24.99
N LEU A 101 -17.64 19.21 24.01
CA LEU A 101 -18.02 20.38 23.22
C LEU A 101 -19.30 20.14 22.41
N ALA A 102 -19.44 18.97 21.79
CA ALA A 102 -20.67 18.60 21.08
C ALA A 102 -21.89 18.56 22.02
N ALA A 103 -21.74 17.96 23.21
CA ALA A 103 -22.79 17.91 24.23
C ALA A 103 -23.17 19.32 24.74
N ALA A 104 -22.18 20.18 24.99
CA ALA A 104 -22.43 21.55 25.46
C ALA A 104 -23.13 22.43 24.40
N LEU A 105 -22.87 22.17 23.11
CA LEU A 105 -23.47 22.90 22.00
C LEU A 105 -24.81 22.31 21.52
N GLU A 106 -25.27 21.20 22.10
CA GLU A 106 -26.55 20.56 21.76
C GLU A 106 -27.74 21.54 21.75
N PRO A 107 -27.91 22.45 22.74
CA PRO A 107 -29.04 23.39 22.73
C PRO A 107 -28.96 24.41 21.57
N TRP A 108 -27.77 24.62 21.02
CA TRP A 108 -27.45 25.62 20.00
C TRP A 108 -27.04 24.92 18.71
N ARG A 109 -27.94 24.11 18.16
CA ARG A 109 -27.63 23.17 17.07
C ARG A 109 -26.95 23.81 15.84
N LEU A 110 -27.35 25.01 15.43
CA LEU A 110 -26.67 25.74 14.34
C LEU A 110 -25.21 26.09 14.69
N VAL A 111 -24.94 26.43 15.95
CA VAL A 111 -23.57 26.69 16.44
C VAL A 111 -22.78 25.38 16.49
N SER A 112 -23.42 24.26 16.86
CA SER A 112 -22.81 22.92 16.80
C SER A 112 -22.41 22.55 15.37
N ASP A 113 -23.27 22.79 14.39
CA ASP A 113 -22.97 22.51 12.98
C ASP A 113 -21.76 23.33 12.49
N VAL A 114 -21.71 24.62 12.82
CA VAL A 114 -20.56 25.49 12.48
C VAL A 114 -19.29 25.05 13.19
N ALA A 115 -19.37 24.68 14.48
CA ALA A 115 -18.24 24.15 15.24
C ALA A 115 -17.72 22.84 14.63
N PHE A 116 -18.61 21.98 14.12
CA PHE A 116 -18.21 20.75 13.45
C PHE A 116 -17.43 21.02 12.17
N LEU A 117 -17.88 21.98 11.35
CA LEU A 117 -17.15 22.40 10.15
C LEU A 117 -15.78 22.99 10.50
N ALA A 118 -15.68 23.77 11.58
CA ALA A 118 -14.39 24.28 12.07
C ALA A 118 -13.46 23.14 12.50
N ILE A 119 -13.97 22.10 13.17
CA ILE A 119 -13.22 20.89 13.52
C ILE A 119 -12.79 20.13 12.26
N ILE A 120 -13.65 19.99 11.25
CA ILE A 120 -13.30 19.36 9.98
C ILE A 120 -12.15 20.11 9.29
N PHE A 121 -12.24 21.44 9.25
CA PHE A 121 -11.17 22.29 8.69
C PHE A 121 -9.86 22.10 9.45
N ALA A 122 -9.89 22.22 10.78
CA ALA A 122 -8.71 22.07 11.63
C ALA A 122 -8.11 20.65 11.51
N ALA A 123 -8.93 19.60 11.60
CA ALA A 123 -8.51 18.21 11.46
C ALA A 123 -7.88 17.92 10.09
N SER A 124 -8.37 18.56 9.03
CA SER A 124 -7.83 18.42 7.68
C SER A 124 -6.50 19.16 7.53
N LEU A 125 -6.38 20.37 8.10
CA LEU A 125 -5.15 21.16 8.10
C LEU A 125 -4.04 20.51 8.94
N LEU A 126 -4.40 19.92 10.08
CA LEU A 126 -3.48 19.20 10.98
C LEU A 126 -2.74 18.04 10.30
N ARG A 127 -3.28 17.50 9.19
CA ARG A 127 -2.61 16.46 8.40
C ARG A 127 -1.27 16.91 7.81
N ALA A 128 -1.10 18.21 7.59
CA ALA A 128 0.13 18.79 7.06
C ALA A 128 1.29 18.80 8.07
N PHE A 129 0.99 18.72 9.37
CA PHE A 129 1.96 18.85 10.45
C PHE A 129 2.55 17.50 10.91
N GLY A 130 2.30 16.44 10.16
CA GLY A 130 2.84 15.10 10.41
C GLY A 130 1.81 14.08 10.91
N THR A 131 2.26 12.85 11.10
CA THR A 131 1.41 11.68 11.40
C THR A 131 0.67 11.80 12.74
N ARG A 132 1.32 12.34 13.77
CA ARG A 132 0.72 12.59 15.09
C ARG A 132 -0.50 13.50 14.98
N TRP A 133 -0.35 14.67 14.37
CA TRP A 133 -1.42 15.66 14.27
C TRP A 133 -2.52 15.24 13.29
N ALA A 134 -2.17 14.51 12.23
CA ALA A 134 -3.14 13.84 11.38
C ALA A 134 -4.03 12.86 12.19
N ALA A 135 -3.43 12.10 13.11
CA ALA A 135 -4.17 11.22 14.01
C ALA A 135 -5.07 12.03 14.93
N VAL A 136 -4.52 12.96 15.72
CA VAL A 136 -5.27 13.81 16.67
C VAL A 136 -6.47 14.50 15.99
N GLY A 137 -6.30 15.01 14.77
CA GLY A 137 -7.41 15.57 13.99
C GLY A 137 -8.52 14.57 13.70
N MET A 138 -8.19 13.32 13.37
CA MET A 138 -9.18 12.25 13.17
C MET A 138 -9.87 11.84 14.47
N PHE A 139 -9.14 11.82 15.60
CA PHE A 139 -9.70 11.63 16.93
C PHE A 139 -10.75 12.73 17.23
N ALA A 140 -10.41 14.01 16.98
CA ALA A 140 -11.33 15.13 17.18
C ALA A 140 -12.59 15.02 16.31
N PHE A 141 -12.40 14.82 15.00
CA PHE A 141 -13.48 14.73 14.01
C PHE A 141 -14.47 13.60 14.36
N MET A 142 -13.97 12.40 14.62
CA MET A 142 -14.83 11.25 14.90
C MET A 142 -15.52 11.35 16.27
N SER A 143 -14.85 11.93 17.26
CA SER A 143 -15.42 12.07 18.60
C SER A 143 -16.50 13.15 18.66
N TYR A 144 -16.29 14.28 17.97
CA TYR A 144 -17.34 15.29 17.80
C TYR A 144 -18.54 14.70 17.07
N PHE A 145 -18.30 13.96 15.99
CA PHE A 145 -19.35 13.25 15.26
C PHE A 145 -20.18 12.33 16.17
N ILE A 146 -19.54 11.54 17.02
CA ILE A 146 -20.25 10.66 17.97
C ILE A 146 -21.06 11.47 18.99
N GLY A 147 -20.50 12.58 19.50
CA GLY A 147 -21.22 13.48 20.40
C GLY A 147 -22.46 14.10 19.75
N ALA A 148 -22.30 14.61 18.54
CA ALA A 148 -23.39 15.22 17.77
C ALA A 148 -24.45 14.21 17.32
N TYR A 149 -24.12 12.92 17.22
CA TYR A 149 -25.06 11.86 16.84
C TYR A 149 -25.81 11.25 18.03
N LEU A 150 -25.13 11.04 19.16
CA LEU A 150 -25.71 10.36 20.32
C LEU A 150 -26.30 11.31 21.37
N HIS A 151 -26.00 12.60 21.30
CA HIS A 151 -26.49 13.63 22.23
C HIS A 151 -26.30 13.22 23.70
N PRO A 152 -25.06 12.86 24.13
CA PRO A 152 -24.84 12.47 25.51
C PRO A 152 -25.08 13.65 26.45
N ALA A 153 -25.69 13.40 27.61
CA ALA A 153 -25.82 14.43 28.63
C ALA A 153 -24.43 14.87 29.13
N ILE A 154 -24.28 16.14 29.51
CA ILE A 154 -23.02 16.64 30.07
C ILE A 154 -22.60 15.84 31.31
N ALA A 155 -23.56 15.35 32.09
CA ALA A 155 -23.32 14.49 33.26
C ALA A 155 -22.72 13.12 32.91
N ASP A 156 -22.91 12.64 31.67
CA ASP A 156 -22.39 11.35 31.21
C ASP A 156 -20.95 11.42 30.71
N ILE A 157 -20.39 12.62 30.54
CA ILE A 157 -19.04 12.84 30.01
C ILE A 157 -17.95 12.08 30.79
N PRO A 158 -17.98 11.99 32.14
CA PRO A 158 -17.03 11.15 32.88
C PRO A 158 -17.11 9.66 32.49
N SER A 159 -18.31 9.12 32.30
CA SER A 159 -18.52 7.73 31.85
C SER A 159 -18.08 7.53 30.40
N VAL A 160 -18.29 8.53 29.55
CA VAL A 160 -17.78 8.54 28.16
C VAL A 160 -16.25 8.59 28.14
N ALA A 161 -15.62 9.35 29.04
CA ALA A 161 -14.17 9.41 29.18
C ALA A 161 -13.58 8.04 29.58
N LEU A 162 -14.29 7.27 30.42
CA LEU A 162 -13.90 5.89 30.74
C LEU A 162 -13.88 5.00 29.49
N GLY A 163 -14.85 5.16 28.58
CA GLY A 163 -14.85 4.54 27.25
C GLY A 163 -13.57 4.87 26.45
N ALA A 164 -13.19 6.14 26.44
CA ALA A 164 -12.03 6.61 25.71
C ALA A 164 -10.69 6.12 26.28
N VAL A 165 -10.55 6.17 27.61
CA VAL A 165 -9.36 5.67 28.32
C VAL A 165 -9.21 4.16 28.12
N THR A 166 -10.31 3.41 28.24
CA THR A 166 -10.30 1.95 28.04
C THR A 166 -9.84 1.59 26.63
N ALA A 167 -10.34 2.27 25.61
CA ALA A 167 -9.92 2.06 24.23
C ALA A 167 -8.44 2.41 24.00
N ALA A 168 -7.98 3.56 24.51
CA ALA A 168 -6.59 3.98 24.36
C ALA A 168 -5.61 3.02 25.05
N ALA A 169 -5.93 2.58 26.27
CA ALA A 169 -5.13 1.61 27.02
C ALA A 169 -5.10 0.24 26.34
N THR A 170 -6.28 -0.26 25.93
CA THR A 170 -6.39 -1.54 25.21
C THR A 170 -5.60 -1.49 23.90
N ALA A 171 -5.72 -0.42 23.11
CA ALA A 171 -5.02 -0.27 21.85
C ALA A 171 -3.49 -0.26 22.04
N HIS A 172 -3.01 0.31 23.14
CA HIS A 172 -1.59 0.32 23.49
C HIS A 172 -1.11 -1.08 23.89
N ILE A 173 -1.83 -1.74 24.80
CA ILE A 173 -1.50 -3.09 25.29
C ILE A 173 -1.53 -4.11 24.15
N VAL A 174 -2.58 -4.10 23.31
CA VAL A 174 -2.70 -5.02 22.17
C VAL A 174 -1.52 -4.83 21.21
N ARG A 175 -1.10 -3.58 20.96
CA ARG A 175 0.00 -3.30 20.04
C ARG A 175 1.38 -3.61 20.60
N ILE A 176 1.60 -3.52 21.91
CA ILE A 176 2.91 -3.83 22.52
C ILE A 176 3.04 -5.31 22.86
N HIS A 177 2.01 -5.92 23.45
CA HIS A 177 2.11 -7.25 24.04
C HIS A 177 1.49 -8.36 23.19
N LEU A 178 0.32 -8.14 22.58
CA LEU A 178 -0.37 -9.20 21.84
C LEU A 178 0.12 -9.30 20.39
N LEU A 179 0.24 -8.15 19.72
CA LEU A 179 0.60 -8.04 18.31
C LEU A 179 1.67 -6.95 18.14
N PRO A 180 2.91 -7.17 18.62
CA PRO A 180 4.02 -6.23 18.48
C PRO A 180 4.31 -5.88 17.02
N ASP A 181 4.69 -4.63 16.78
CA ASP A 181 5.34 -4.22 15.54
C ASP A 181 6.82 -4.56 15.65
N ASP A 182 7.24 -5.54 14.86
CA ASP A 182 8.65 -5.92 14.77
C ASP A 182 9.02 -5.98 13.28
N TRP A 183 9.61 -4.89 12.81
CA TRP A 183 10.00 -4.75 11.41
C TRP A 183 11.04 -5.79 11.00
N ARG A 184 11.86 -6.28 11.95
CA ARG A 184 12.89 -7.31 11.69
C ARG A 184 12.22 -8.62 11.29
N ARG A 185 11.23 -9.06 12.09
CA ARG A 185 10.42 -10.24 11.79
C ARG A 185 9.63 -10.10 10.50
N ASP A 186 9.12 -8.90 10.23
CA ASP A 186 8.34 -8.63 9.02
C ASP A 186 9.21 -8.67 7.78
N PHE A 187 10.41 -8.11 7.86
CA PHE A 187 11.42 -8.17 6.81
C PHE A 187 11.83 -9.62 6.52
N LEU A 188 12.18 -10.42 7.54
CA LEU A 188 12.54 -11.82 7.36
C LEU A 188 11.41 -12.63 6.71
N ARG A 189 10.15 -12.41 7.13
CA ARG A 189 8.99 -13.06 6.50
C ARG A 189 8.81 -12.65 5.04
N ALA A 190 9.01 -11.36 4.74
CA ALA A 190 8.95 -10.86 3.37
C ALA A 190 10.06 -11.49 2.51
N MET A 191 11.30 -11.59 3.01
CA MET A 191 12.40 -12.27 2.35
C MET A 191 12.10 -13.75 2.07
N VAL A 192 11.59 -14.50 3.05
CA VAL A 192 11.16 -15.90 2.85
C VAL A 192 10.07 -15.99 1.77
N SER A 193 9.13 -15.03 1.74
CA SER A 193 8.11 -14.97 0.68
C SER A 193 8.71 -14.70 -0.71
N VAL A 194 9.70 -13.80 -0.79
CA VAL A 194 10.43 -13.50 -2.04
C VAL A 194 11.14 -14.74 -2.56
N LEU A 195 11.92 -15.41 -1.72
CA LEU A 195 12.65 -16.63 -2.07
C LEU A 195 11.70 -17.75 -2.52
N GLY A 196 10.62 -17.99 -1.75
CA GLY A 196 9.62 -19.00 -2.11
C GLY A 196 8.86 -18.68 -3.41
N ARG A 197 8.74 -17.41 -3.81
CA ARG A 197 8.15 -17.02 -5.10
C ARG A 197 9.10 -17.25 -6.27
N VAL A 198 10.40 -17.05 -6.08
CA VAL A 198 11.42 -17.45 -7.06
C VAL A 198 11.36 -18.96 -7.29
N ASP A 199 11.27 -19.75 -6.21
CA ASP A 199 11.16 -21.21 -6.30
C ASP A 199 9.89 -21.63 -7.04
N ARG A 200 8.76 -20.92 -6.85
CA ARG A 200 7.53 -21.13 -7.64
C ARG A 200 7.68 -20.80 -9.12
N ILE A 201 8.47 -19.79 -9.48
CA ILE A 201 8.77 -19.46 -10.89
C ILE A 201 9.59 -20.59 -11.51
N VAL A 202 10.62 -21.08 -10.82
CA VAL A 202 11.44 -22.21 -11.27
C VAL A 202 10.59 -23.47 -11.41
N ALA A 203 9.71 -23.76 -10.45
CA ALA A 203 8.78 -24.90 -10.51
C ALA A 203 7.79 -24.79 -11.68
N ALA A 204 7.28 -23.59 -11.97
CA ALA A 204 6.42 -23.36 -13.13
C ALA A 204 7.17 -23.55 -14.44
N LEU A 205 8.41 -23.05 -14.54
CA LEU A 205 9.29 -23.30 -15.69
C LEU A 205 9.60 -24.79 -15.86
N LEU A 206 9.80 -25.53 -14.76
CA LEU A 206 10.02 -26.98 -14.79
C LEU A 206 8.83 -27.71 -15.37
N ALA A 207 7.62 -27.40 -14.89
CA ALA A 207 6.39 -28.00 -15.41
C ALA A 207 6.17 -27.71 -16.91
N ILE A 208 6.66 -26.57 -17.42
CA ILE A 208 6.60 -26.24 -18.85
C ILE A 208 7.69 -27.01 -19.61
N ALA A 209 8.91 -27.08 -19.08
CA ALA A 209 10.02 -27.81 -19.69
C ALA A 209 9.73 -29.32 -19.80
N GLU A 210 9.07 -29.92 -18.80
CA GLU A 210 8.64 -31.32 -18.82
C GLU A 210 7.56 -31.59 -19.87
N LYS A 211 6.67 -30.62 -20.12
CA LYS A 211 5.68 -30.70 -21.21
C LYS A 211 6.31 -30.49 -22.59
N GLY A 212 7.39 -29.70 -22.67
CA GLY A 212 8.07 -29.34 -23.92
C GLY A 212 7.34 -28.30 -24.78
N GLU A 213 6.16 -27.81 -24.35
CA GLU A 213 5.33 -26.88 -25.11
C GLU A 213 4.85 -25.69 -24.27
N TRP A 214 4.78 -24.51 -24.90
CA TRP A 214 4.30 -23.27 -24.29
C TRP A 214 2.83 -23.01 -24.57
N THR A 215 1.97 -23.05 -23.54
CA THR A 215 0.57 -22.64 -23.69
C THR A 215 0.36 -21.15 -23.37
N ALA A 216 -0.80 -20.60 -23.78
CA ALA A 216 -1.18 -19.24 -23.41
C ALA A 216 -1.46 -19.11 -21.90
N GLU A 217 -1.92 -20.19 -21.26
CA GLU A 217 -2.16 -20.25 -19.82
C GLU A 217 -0.85 -20.20 -19.03
N ASP A 218 0.17 -20.95 -19.45
CA ASP A 218 1.50 -20.94 -18.82
C ASP A 218 2.13 -19.53 -18.87
N ARG A 219 1.97 -18.82 -20.00
CA ARG A 219 2.42 -17.42 -20.14
C ARG A 219 1.69 -16.50 -19.17
N ALA A 220 0.37 -16.67 -19.04
CA ALA A 220 -0.43 -15.87 -18.13
C ALA A 220 -0.05 -16.14 -16.66
N GLU A 221 0.23 -17.40 -16.32
CA GLU A 221 0.63 -17.78 -14.96
C GLU A 221 2.02 -17.27 -14.59
N LEU A 222 3.03 -17.42 -15.46
CA LEU A 222 4.37 -16.85 -15.19
C LEU A 222 4.35 -15.32 -15.06
N ASN A 223 3.58 -14.62 -15.88
CA ASN A 223 3.41 -13.16 -15.72
C ASN A 223 2.73 -12.80 -14.37
N ARG A 224 1.79 -13.63 -13.89
CA ARG A 224 1.16 -13.43 -12.57
C ARG A 224 2.16 -13.70 -11.44
N LEU A 225 2.99 -14.73 -11.57
CA LEU A 225 4.04 -15.06 -10.60
C LEU A 225 5.10 -13.97 -10.53
N GLU A 226 5.50 -13.41 -11.68
CA GLU A 226 6.43 -12.29 -11.78
C GLU A 226 5.89 -11.02 -11.09
N GLU A 227 4.65 -10.61 -11.39
CA GLU A 227 4.05 -9.44 -10.75
C GLU A 227 3.93 -9.64 -9.23
N ARG A 228 3.62 -10.88 -8.81
CA ARG A 228 3.58 -11.30 -7.41
C ARG A 228 4.94 -11.28 -6.73
N LEU A 229 6.02 -11.62 -7.44
CA LEU A 229 7.39 -11.51 -6.94
C LEU A 229 7.75 -10.04 -6.73
N LYS A 230 7.45 -9.19 -7.72
CA LYS A 230 7.67 -7.75 -7.65
C LYS A 230 6.95 -7.10 -6.48
N GLU A 231 5.69 -7.45 -6.21
CA GLU A 231 4.97 -6.97 -5.02
C GLU A 231 5.68 -7.35 -3.71
N ALA A 232 6.18 -8.59 -3.61
CA ALA A 232 6.88 -9.06 -2.42
C ALA A 232 8.25 -8.39 -2.25
N VAL A 233 8.98 -8.18 -3.34
CA VAL A 233 10.28 -7.47 -3.36
C VAL A 233 10.09 -6.02 -2.92
N LEU A 234 9.08 -5.32 -3.46
CA LEU A 234 8.75 -3.95 -3.04
C LEU A 234 8.33 -3.86 -1.58
N MET A 235 7.66 -4.90 -1.06
CA MET A 235 7.28 -4.98 0.35
C MET A 235 8.50 -5.20 1.24
N ALA A 236 9.41 -6.10 0.86
CA ALA A 236 10.64 -6.36 1.59
C ALA A 236 11.55 -5.12 1.61
N ASP A 237 11.74 -4.47 0.46
CA ASP A 237 12.47 -3.20 0.33
C ASP A 237 11.88 -2.09 1.20
N GLY A 238 10.54 -1.96 1.21
CA GLY A 238 9.85 -0.97 2.03
C GLY A 238 9.93 -1.19 3.55
N LEU A 239 10.36 -2.37 4.00
CA LEU A 239 10.57 -2.69 5.42
C LEU A 239 11.99 -2.40 5.88
N VAL A 240 12.94 -2.22 4.96
CA VAL A 240 14.32 -1.86 5.28
C VAL A 240 14.36 -0.41 5.77
N PRO A 241 14.89 -0.12 6.98
CA PRO A 241 15.06 1.24 7.45
C PRO A 241 15.96 2.05 6.50
N VAL A 242 15.51 3.23 6.08
CA VAL A 242 16.34 4.14 5.28
C VAL A 242 17.25 4.92 6.22
N SER A 243 18.56 4.77 6.07
CA SER A 243 19.56 5.67 6.67
C SER A 243 19.30 7.09 6.17
N ARG A 244 18.77 7.96 7.05
CA ARG A 244 18.41 9.36 6.74
C ARG A 244 19.50 10.36 7.07
N THR A 245 20.68 9.90 7.45
CA THR A 245 21.86 10.75 7.49
C THR A 245 22.08 11.28 6.08
N GLY A 246 21.97 12.59 5.88
CA GLY A 246 22.37 13.26 4.64
C GLY A 246 23.89 13.23 4.40
N ALA A 247 24.59 12.33 5.07
CA ALA A 247 25.95 11.94 4.79
C ALA A 247 25.91 10.85 3.71
N LEU A 248 26.89 10.85 2.81
CA LEU A 248 27.09 9.82 1.80
C LEU A 248 26.97 8.43 2.48
N PRO A 249 26.31 7.44 1.84
CA PRO A 249 26.32 6.08 2.37
C PRO A 249 27.77 5.66 2.55
N GLU A 250 28.17 5.27 3.77
CA GLU A 250 29.46 4.63 3.99
C GLU A 250 29.56 3.40 3.07
N GLU A 251 30.78 3.01 2.68
CA GLU A 251 31.03 1.91 1.73
C GLU A 251 30.38 0.57 2.16
N ASP A 252 29.98 0.43 3.43
CA ASP A 252 29.31 -0.71 4.03
C ASP A 252 27.88 -0.40 4.55
N ASP A 253 27.00 0.26 3.78
CA ASP A 253 25.58 0.41 4.18
C ASP A 253 24.79 -0.90 3.96
N PRO A 254 24.43 -1.66 5.01
CA PRO A 254 23.69 -2.92 4.87
C PRO A 254 22.30 -2.72 4.24
N ALA A 255 21.69 -1.54 4.37
CA ALA A 255 20.42 -1.24 3.73
C ALA A 255 20.56 -1.06 2.21
N ALA A 256 21.72 -0.59 1.73
CA ALA A 256 22.07 -0.53 0.32
C ALA A 256 22.25 -1.92 -0.28
N ASP A 257 22.98 -2.79 0.39
CA ASP A 257 23.21 -4.16 -0.07
C ASP A 257 21.91 -4.97 -0.15
N ILE A 258 21.02 -4.91 0.86
CA ILE A 258 19.70 -5.57 0.79
C ILE A 258 18.91 -5.15 -0.45
N GLY A 259 18.82 -3.84 -0.69
CA GLY A 259 18.09 -3.30 -1.84
C GLY A 259 18.68 -3.77 -3.17
N LEU A 260 20.00 -3.89 -3.24
CA LEU A 260 20.73 -4.43 -4.39
C LEU A 260 20.40 -5.91 -4.60
N ARG A 261 20.49 -6.76 -3.55
CA ARG A 261 20.21 -8.20 -3.66
C ARG A 261 18.76 -8.50 -4.03
N LEU A 262 17.81 -7.79 -3.42
CA LEU A 262 16.40 -7.90 -3.74
C LEU A 262 16.11 -7.54 -5.20
N PHE A 263 16.82 -6.54 -5.72
CA PHE A 263 16.72 -6.16 -7.12
C PHE A 263 17.32 -7.20 -8.05
N ASP A 264 18.56 -7.63 -7.80
CA ASP A 264 19.26 -8.62 -8.62
C ASP A 264 18.43 -9.91 -8.70
N LEU A 265 17.80 -10.30 -7.59
CA LEU A 265 16.92 -11.46 -7.54
C LEU A 265 15.65 -11.29 -8.39
N HIS A 266 14.98 -10.13 -8.30
CA HIS A 266 13.79 -9.84 -9.12
C HIS A 266 14.13 -9.88 -10.60
N LEU A 267 15.22 -9.19 -10.95
CA LEU A 267 15.74 -9.11 -12.28
C LEU A 267 16.07 -10.50 -12.82
N ALA A 268 16.93 -11.25 -12.13
CA ALA A 268 17.35 -12.55 -12.60
C ALA A 268 16.14 -13.49 -12.84
N ALA A 269 15.08 -13.36 -12.04
CA ALA A 269 13.83 -14.09 -12.23
C ALA A 269 13.08 -13.65 -13.50
N GLU A 270 12.95 -12.34 -13.76
CA GLU A 270 12.36 -11.82 -15.00
C GLU A 270 13.16 -12.29 -16.23
N SER A 271 14.48 -12.20 -16.16
CA SER A 271 15.37 -12.64 -17.25
C SER A 271 15.23 -14.13 -17.53
N ALA A 272 15.18 -14.96 -16.48
CA ALA A 272 14.93 -16.39 -16.60
C ALA A 272 13.58 -16.68 -17.29
N ILE A 273 12.50 -15.96 -16.94
CA ILE A 273 11.19 -16.08 -17.60
C ILE A 273 11.27 -15.70 -19.07
N VAL A 274 11.87 -14.54 -19.37
CA VAL A 274 11.92 -13.99 -20.73
C VAL A 274 12.75 -14.87 -21.66
N LEU A 275 13.89 -15.36 -21.20
CA LEU A 275 14.80 -16.16 -22.01
C LEU A 275 14.32 -17.61 -22.16
N SER A 276 13.68 -18.19 -21.13
CA SER A 276 13.06 -19.52 -21.23
C SER A 276 11.95 -19.60 -22.29
N ARG A 277 11.39 -18.44 -22.71
CA ARG A 277 10.44 -18.37 -23.85
C ARG A 277 11.13 -18.50 -25.20
N GLN A 278 12.43 -18.18 -25.28
CA GLN A 278 13.22 -18.23 -26.50
C GLN A 278 13.85 -19.62 -26.71
N GLY A 279 14.18 -20.31 -25.61
CA GLY A 279 14.57 -21.71 -25.59
C GLY A 279 14.26 -22.34 -24.24
N LEU A 280 13.56 -23.47 -24.22
CA LEU A 280 13.26 -24.15 -22.96
C LEU A 280 14.51 -24.87 -22.44
N PRO A 281 14.93 -24.62 -21.18
CA PRO A 281 16.08 -25.31 -20.59
C PRO A 281 15.74 -26.77 -20.30
N ARG A 282 16.77 -27.58 -20.02
CA ARG A 282 16.59 -28.98 -19.64
C ARG A 282 15.85 -29.10 -18.30
N PRO A 283 14.86 -30.00 -18.16
CA PRO A 283 14.16 -30.22 -16.91
C PRO A 283 15.09 -30.54 -15.73
N VAL A 284 16.19 -31.26 -15.98
CA VAL A 284 17.16 -31.65 -14.94
C VAL A 284 17.82 -30.44 -14.29
N LEU A 285 18.21 -29.43 -15.08
CA LEU A 285 18.76 -28.17 -14.55
C LEU A 285 17.74 -27.45 -13.66
N LEU A 286 16.47 -27.38 -14.08
CA LEU A 286 15.41 -26.75 -13.30
C LEU A 286 15.08 -27.54 -12.03
N GLN A 287 15.15 -28.87 -12.06
CA GLN A 287 15.03 -29.72 -10.87
C GLN A 287 16.19 -29.47 -9.89
N ALA A 288 17.42 -29.38 -10.38
CA ALA A 288 18.59 -29.04 -9.57
C ALA A 288 18.48 -27.65 -8.94
N LEU A 289 18.01 -26.65 -9.69
CA LEU A 289 17.74 -25.30 -9.19
C LEU A 289 16.66 -25.28 -8.11
N LEU A 290 15.57 -26.04 -8.30
CA LEU A 290 14.47 -26.14 -7.34
C LEU A 290 14.89 -26.91 -6.07
N GLY A 291 15.74 -27.93 -6.22
CA GLY A 291 16.33 -28.68 -5.11
C GLY A 291 17.48 -27.94 -4.41
N HIS A 292 17.98 -26.86 -4.99
CA HIS A 292 19.16 -26.11 -4.54
C HIS A 292 20.42 -26.99 -4.43
N ASP A 293 20.58 -27.92 -5.37
CA ASP A 293 21.74 -28.81 -5.44
C ASP A 293 22.85 -28.16 -6.28
N GLU A 294 23.80 -27.50 -5.61
CA GLU A 294 24.91 -26.80 -6.26
C GLU A 294 25.75 -27.71 -7.16
N GLN A 295 25.98 -28.96 -6.76
CA GLN A 295 26.78 -29.90 -7.55
C GLN A 295 26.06 -30.30 -8.84
N ALA A 296 24.75 -30.58 -8.74
CA ALA A 296 23.94 -30.90 -9.92
C ALA A 296 23.80 -29.69 -10.86
N ILE A 297 23.69 -28.47 -10.31
CA ILE A 297 23.67 -27.24 -11.10
C ILE A 297 24.98 -27.06 -11.87
N GLU A 298 26.13 -27.18 -11.20
CA GLU A 298 27.44 -27.04 -11.84
C GLU A 298 27.66 -28.09 -12.93
N TRP A 299 27.26 -29.34 -12.67
CA TRP A 299 27.37 -30.42 -13.64
C TRP A 299 26.54 -30.16 -14.90
N GLU A 300 25.27 -29.79 -14.74
CA GLU A 300 24.39 -29.49 -15.88
C GLU A 300 24.81 -28.21 -16.62
N ALA A 301 25.34 -27.21 -15.89
CA ALA A 301 25.85 -25.97 -16.47
C ALA A 301 27.14 -26.16 -17.29
N ALA A 302 27.95 -27.17 -16.96
CA ALA A 302 29.17 -27.50 -17.68
C ALA A 302 28.91 -28.12 -19.06
N ILE A 303 27.68 -28.54 -19.33
CA ILE A 303 27.31 -29.11 -20.63
C ILE A 303 27.20 -27.97 -21.65
N GLU A 304 28.10 -27.98 -22.63
CA GLU A 304 28.13 -26.96 -23.68
C GLU A 304 26.88 -27.04 -24.56
N GLU A 305 26.07 -25.98 -24.54
CA GLU A 305 24.89 -25.84 -25.38
C GLU A 305 25.26 -25.27 -26.75
N LYS A 306 24.91 -26.01 -27.81
CA LYS A 306 25.19 -25.59 -29.20
C LYS A 306 24.24 -24.50 -29.70
N ASP A 307 23.04 -24.40 -29.13
CA ASP A 307 22.07 -23.35 -29.45
C ASP A 307 22.35 -22.12 -28.57
N GLU A 308 22.68 -21.00 -29.20
CA GLU A 308 22.96 -19.73 -28.53
C GLU A 308 21.80 -19.26 -27.63
N ARG A 309 20.54 -19.52 -28.02
CA ARG A 309 19.36 -19.16 -27.22
C ARG A 309 19.22 -20.00 -25.96
N LEU A 310 19.57 -21.29 -26.04
CA LEU A 310 19.59 -22.18 -24.89
C LEU A 310 20.75 -21.80 -23.96
N ALA A 311 21.92 -21.48 -24.51
CA ALA A 311 23.06 -21.00 -23.73
C ALA A 311 22.74 -19.69 -22.97
N GLU A 312 22.02 -18.74 -23.59
CA GLU A 312 21.52 -17.53 -22.93
C GLU A 312 20.52 -17.84 -21.80
N THR A 313 19.62 -18.80 -22.02
CA THR A 313 18.64 -19.23 -21.02
C THR A 313 19.33 -19.87 -19.81
N VAL A 314 20.29 -20.77 -20.04
CA VAL A 314 21.10 -21.39 -18.97
C VAL A 314 21.84 -20.32 -18.18
N ARG A 315 22.46 -19.34 -18.84
CA ARG A 315 23.16 -18.23 -18.16
C ARG A 315 22.23 -17.40 -17.28
N ALA A 316 21.00 -17.14 -17.72
CA ALA A 316 20.01 -16.42 -16.92
C ALA A 316 19.55 -17.21 -15.69
N LEU A 317 19.40 -18.53 -15.82
CA LEU A 317 19.06 -19.43 -14.70
C LEU A 317 20.19 -19.53 -13.67
N LEU A 318 21.44 -19.57 -14.12
CA LEU A 318 22.62 -19.54 -13.23
C LEU A 318 22.74 -18.19 -12.52
N TRP A 319 22.45 -17.09 -13.21
CA TRP A 319 22.38 -15.79 -12.56
C TRP A 319 21.26 -15.73 -11.51
N LEU A 320 20.10 -16.34 -11.78
CA LEU A 320 19.01 -16.44 -10.81
C LEU A 320 19.43 -17.22 -9.57
N GLN A 321 20.13 -18.33 -9.74
CA GLN A 321 20.70 -19.09 -8.63
C GLN A 321 21.70 -18.25 -7.82
N ALA A 322 22.66 -17.59 -8.50
CA ALA A 322 23.65 -16.76 -7.83
C ALA A 322 23.01 -15.59 -7.06
N ALA A 323 22.02 -14.93 -7.65
CA ALA A 323 21.28 -13.85 -7.00
C ALA A 323 20.49 -14.36 -5.78
N ARG A 324 19.89 -15.55 -5.87
CA ARG A 324 19.19 -16.20 -4.77
C ARG A 324 20.16 -16.55 -3.63
N ALA A 325 21.30 -17.16 -3.94
CA ALA A 325 22.33 -17.49 -2.95
C ALA A 325 22.89 -16.24 -2.27
N ALA A 326 23.13 -15.17 -3.03
CA ALA A 326 23.55 -13.87 -2.50
C ALA A 326 22.49 -13.26 -1.56
N ALA A 327 21.20 -13.34 -1.91
CA ALA A 327 20.12 -12.87 -1.05
C ALA A 327 19.99 -13.68 0.25
N VAL A 328 20.15 -15.01 0.19
CA VAL A 328 20.12 -15.89 1.36
C VAL A 328 21.30 -15.62 2.30
N THR A 329 22.51 -15.49 1.75
CA THR A 329 23.73 -15.20 2.54
C THR A 329 23.66 -13.82 3.20
N THR A 330 23.19 -12.81 2.47
CA THR A 330 22.98 -11.45 3.01
C THR A 330 21.95 -11.46 4.14
N MET A 331 20.81 -12.14 3.94
CA MET A 331 19.78 -12.29 4.97
C MET A 331 20.33 -12.98 6.22
N ALA A 332 21.11 -14.05 6.07
CA ALA A 332 21.73 -14.77 7.18
C ALA A 332 22.77 -13.90 7.91
N ALA A 333 23.56 -13.10 7.19
CA ALA A 333 24.52 -12.18 7.77
C ALA A 333 23.83 -11.08 8.61
N ILE A 334 22.72 -10.53 8.11
CA ILE A 334 21.93 -9.53 8.84
C ILE A 334 21.32 -10.12 10.11
N GLU A 335 20.75 -11.33 10.01
CA GLU A 335 20.19 -12.02 11.17
C GLU A 335 21.27 -12.34 12.21
N ALA A 336 22.45 -12.79 11.77
CA ALA A 336 23.60 -13.04 12.65
C ALA A 336 24.13 -11.76 13.33
N SER A 337 24.01 -10.61 12.68
CA SER A 337 24.38 -9.29 13.23
C SER A 337 23.33 -8.68 14.17
N ASP A 338 22.22 -9.38 14.47
CA ASP A 338 21.03 -8.81 15.16
C ASP A 338 20.59 -7.45 14.59
N PHE A 339 20.69 -7.31 13.26
CA PHE A 339 20.36 -6.09 12.52
C PHE A 339 21.18 -4.86 12.95
N HIS A 340 22.38 -5.04 13.52
CA HIS A 340 23.34 -3.96 13.74
C HIS A 340 23.75 -3.31 12.40
N GLY A 341 23.87 -1.98 12.37
CA GLY A 341 24.18 -1.22 11.14
C GLY A 341 22.96 -0.84 10.30
N LEU A 342 21.84 -1.56 10.40
CA LEU A 342 20.54 -1.10 9.90
C LEU A 342 19.96 -0.12 10.91
N ALA A 343 20.51 1.09 10.93
CA ALA A 343 20.30 2.12 11.94
C ALA A 343 18.87 2.12 12.54
N GLN A 344 18.78 2.06 13.87
CA GLN A 344 17.56 2.52 14.53
C GLN A 344 17.36 3.98 14.13
N PRO A 345 16.13 4.43 13.89
CA PRO A 345 15.87 5.85 13.79
C PRO A 345 16.20 6.45 15.16
N GLU A 346 17.43 6.92 15.35
CA GLU A 346 17.64 8.05 16.23
C GLU A 346 16.62 9.07 15.78
N THR A 347 15.71 9.39 16.70
CA THR A 347 14.68 10.39 16.52
C THR A 347 15.38 11.72 16.24
N MET A 348 15.73 11.96 14.98
CA MET A 348 15.82 13.32 14.50
C MET A 348 14.48 13.96 14.84
N PRO A 349 14.47 15.13 15.49
CA PRO A 349 13.23 15.84 15.75
C PRO A 349 12.47 15.92 14.43
N ALA A 350 11.19 15.53 14.46
CA ALA A 350 10.31 15.63 13.31
C ALA A 350 10.58 16.98 12.62
N PRO A 351 10.75 17.04 11.29
CA PRO A 351 11.07 18.27 10.59
C PRO A 351 10.16 19.36 11.13
N ALA A 352 10.78 20.44 11.65
CA ALA A 352 10.08 21.45 12.44
C ALA A 352 8.77 21.78 11.74
N ALA A 353 7.65 21.61 12.47
CA ALA A 353 6.30 21.83 11.97
C ALA A 353 6.30 23.05 11.05
N ALA A 354 6.19 22.81 9.74
CA ALA A 354 6.27 23.89 8.76
C ALA A 354 5.23 24.93 9.17
N LYS A 355 5.65 26.20 9.29
CA LYS A 355 4.73 27.27 9.71
C LYS A 355 3.50 27.22 8.79
N PRO A 356 2.27 27.38 9.32
CA PRO A 356 1.07 27.40 8.49
C PRO A 356 1.19 28.54 7.47
N GLU A 357 1.53 28.20 6.24
CA GLU A 357 1.45 29.13 5.13
C GLU A 357 -0.01 29.22 4.69
N TRP A 358 -0.64 30.35 5.01
CA TRP A 358 -2.03 30.69 4.67
C TRP A 358 -2.18 31.09 3.19
N SER A 359 -1.54 30.36 2.29
CA SER A 359 -1.61 30.60 0.85
C SER A 359 -2.45 29.53 0.17
N LEU A 360 -3.31 29.91 -0.77
CA LEU A 360 -4.09 28.97 -1.61
C LEU A 360 -3.21 28.11 -2.54
N ARG A 361 -1.91 28.44 -2.62
CA ARG A 361 -0.89 27.60 -3.25
C ARG A 361 -0.55 26.37 -2.41
N ASN A 362 -0.74 26.44 -1.09
CA ASN A 362 -0.48 25.32 -0.17
C ASN A 362 -1.51 24.19 -0.40
N PRO A 363 -1.08 22.98 -0.82
CA PRO A 363 -1.97 21.85 -1.05
C PRO A 363 -2.78 21.43 0.20
N ALA A 364 -2.21 21.60 1.39
CA ALA A 364 -2.88 21.26 2.63
C ALA A 364 -4.09 22.17 2.90
N LEU A 365 -3.91 23.49 2.77
CA LEU A 365 -4.99 24.46 2.96
C LEU A 365 -6.10 24.25 1.94
N ARG A 366 -5.73 24.01 0.68
CA ARG A 366 -6.69 23.69 -0.39
C ARG A 366 -7.53 22.46 -0.05
N THR A 367 -6.87 21.38 0.37
CA THR A 367 -7.55 20.13 0.72
C THR A 367 -8.46 20.32 1.93
N ALA A 368 -8.00 21.07 2.94
CA ALA A 368 -8.82 21.39 4.11
C ALA A 368 -10.07 22.20 3.75
N LEU A 369 -9.93 23.21 2.87
CA LEU A 369 -11.07 23.97 2.35
C LEU A 369 -12.04 23.09 1.55
N GLN A 370 -11.53 22.22 0.67
CA GLN A 370 -12.36 21.29 -0.10
C GLN A 370 -13.13 20.33 0.81
N MET A 371 -12.46 19.70 1.77
CA MET A 371 -13.10 18.77 2.71
C MET A 371 -14.18 19.48 3.53
N THR A 372 -13.90 20.69 4.02
CA THR A 372 -14.85 21.48 4.81
C THR A 372 -16.05 21.91 3.99
N LEU A 373 -15.83 22.41 2.77
CA LEU A 373 -16.91 22.85 1.88
C LEU A 373 -17.77 21.67 1.42
N ALA A 374 -17.16 20.53 1.07
CA ALA A 374 -17.88 19.31 0.71
C ALA A 374 -18.73 18.80 1.88
N SER A 375 -18.16 18.79 3.09
CA SER A 375 -18.89 18.45 4.30
C SER A 375 -20.01 19.45 4.60
N GLY A 376 -19.82 20.75 4.39
CA GLY A 376 -20.86 21.76 4.55
C GLY A 376 -22.03 21.58 3.59
N ILE A 377 -21.73 21.35 2.30
CA ILE A 377 -22.74 21.06 1.28
C ILE A 377 -23.50 19.77 1.64
N ALA A 378 -22.77 18.70 1.99
CA ALA A 378 -23.37 17.45 2.41
C ALA A 378 -24.22 17.59 3.67
N MET A 379 -23.83 18.45 4.60
CA MET A 379 -24.58 18.75 5.82
C MET A 379 -25.90 19.45 5.49
N VAL A 380 -25.88 20.47 4.63
CA VAL A 380 -27.10 21.19 4.21
C VAL A 380 -28.09 20.23 3.56
N PHE A 381 -27.66 19.47 2.55
CA PHE A 381 -28.54 18.51 1.87
C PHE A 381 -28.95 17.35 2.77
N GLY A 382 -28.06 16.89 3.66
CA GLY A 382 -28.36 15.87 4.65
C GLY A 382 -29.44 16.34 5.64
N LEU A 383 -29.35 17.57 6.15
CA LEU A 383 -30.34 18.17 7.06
C LEU A 383 -31.70 18.39 6.38
N MET A 384 -31.72 18.63 5.06
CA MET A 384 -32.95 18.70 4.27
C MET A 384 -33.63 17.33 4.14
N LEU A 385 -32.85 16.24 4.15
CA LEU A 385 -33.36 14.88 4.04
C LEU A 385 -33.79 14.30 5.40
N SER A 386 -32.92 14.40 6.41
CA SER A 386 -33.20 13.96 7.77
C SER A 386 -32.48 14.84 8.79
N ARG A 387 -33.26 15.46 9.68
CA ARG A 387 -32.69 16.21 10.80
C ARG A 387 -31.96 15.30 11.78
N ASP A 388 -32.31 14.03 11.88
CA ASP A 388 -31.74 13.18 12.94
C ASP A 388 -30.52 12.39 12.45
N ARG A 389 -30.35 12.23 11.12
CA ARG A 389 -29.39 11.26 10.57
C ARG A 389 -28.42 11.76 9.50
N TRP A 390 -28.42 13.06 9.18
CA TRP A 390 -27.56 13.74 8.19
C TRP A 390 -26.06 13.41 8.21
N PHE A 391 -25.55 12.87 9.31
CA PHE A 391 -24.15 12.60 9.57
C PHE A 391 -23.49 11.64 8.58
N TRP A 392 -24.22 10.66 7.99
CA TRP A 392 -23.64 9.77 6.97
C TRP A 392 -23.26 10.52 5.69
N ALA A 393 -23.98 11.59 5.36
CA ALA A 393 -23.64 12.44 4.23
C ALA A 393 -22.30 13.15 4.48
N VAL A 394 -22.14 13.74 5.66
CA VAL A 394 -20.90 14.46 6.02
C VAL A 394 -19.71 13.52 6.15
N LEU A 395 -19.89 12.35 6.78
CA LEU A 395 -18.85 11.34 6.89
C LEU A 395 -18.42 10.83 5.51
N SER A 396 -19.37 10.67 4.58
CA SER A 396 -19.09 10.24 3.22
C SER A 396 -18.34 11.30 2.42
N ALA A 397 -18.75 12.56 2.51
CA ALA A 397 -18.03 13.69 1.88
C ALA A 397 -16.58 13.77 2.37
N PHE A 398 -16.37 13.65 3.69
CA PHE A 398 -15.03 13.71 4.29
C PHE A 398 -14.13 12.51 3.93
N LEU A 399 -14.64 11.29 4.01
CA LEU A 399 -13.84 10.08 3.80
C LEU A 399 -13.39 9.89 2.35
N VAL A 400 -14.14 10.44 1.40
CA VAL A 400 -13.80 10.38 -0.03
C VAL A 400 -12.55 11.21 -0.37
N PHE A 401 -12.21 12.23 0.42
CA PHE A 401 -10.95 12.99 0.31
C PHE A 401 -9.78 12.37 1.09
N THR A 402 -10.03 11.34 1.90
CA THR A 402 -8.96 10.75 2.71
C THR A 402 -8.06 9.89 1.83
N ASN A 403 -6.74 10.12 1.83
CA ASN A 403 -5.78 9.38 1.00
C ASN A 403 -6.05 9.47 -0.52
N THR A 404 -6.46 10.65 -1.01
CA THR A 404 -6.65 10.95 -2.44
C THR A 404 -5.82 12.16 -2.85
N ASN A 405 -5.13 12.08 -3.99
CA ASN A 405 -4.23 13.15 -4.45
C ASN A 405 -4.78 13.94 -5.65
N SER A 406 -5.82 13.44 -6.31
CA SER A 406 -6.41 14.08 -7.47
C SER A 406 -7.94 14.00 -7.46
N ARG A 407 -8.59 14.88 -8.24
CA ARG A 407 -10.05 14.84 -8.44
C ARG A 407 -10.56 13.48 -8.95
N GLY A 408 -9.75 12.79 -9.78
CA GLY A 408 -10.07 11.46 -10.29
C GLY A 408 -10.04 10.39 -9.20
N ASP A 409 -9.05 10.43 -8.30
CA ASP A 409 -9.00 9.54 -7.13
C ASP A 409 -10.22 9.73 -6.24
N THR A 410 -10.58 10.99 -5.97
CA THR A 410 -11.76 11.35 -5.18
C THR A 410 -13.04 10.81 -5.83
N ALA A 411 -13.19 10.93 -7.15
CA ALA A 411 -14.35 10.40 -7.88
C ALA A 411 -14.42 8.87 -7.86
N ILE A 412 -13.30 8.18 -8.07
CA ILE A 412 -13.24 6.71 -7.99
C ILE A 412 -13.59 6.26 -6.58
N LYS A 413 -13.07 6.94 -5.56
CA LYS A 413 -13.34 6.61 -4.16
C LYS A 413 -14.80 6.85 -3.77
N ALA A 414 -15.42 7.92 -4.30
CA ALA A 414 -16.87 8.14 -4.18
C ALA A 414 -17.67 6.96 -4.74
N ALA A 415 -17.36 6.51 -5.97
CA ALA A 415 -18.03 5.37 -6.58
C ALA A 415 -17.83 4.07 -5.80
N GLN A 416 -16.60 3.79 -5.36
CA GLN A 416 -16.26 2.62 -4.53
C GLN A 416 -17.04 2.62 -3.20
N ARG A 417 -17.19 3.79 -2.57
CA ARG A 417 -17.96 3.95 -1.33
C ARG A 417 -19.43 3.62 -1.54
N SER A 418 -20.04 4.22 -2.56
CA SER A 418 -21.47 4.04 -2.86
C SER A 418 -21.76 2.59 -3.24
N GLY A 419 -20.94 1.99 -4.12
CA GLY A 419 -21.08 0.59 -4.52
C GLY A 419 -20.89 -0.39 -3.36
N GLY A 420 -19.87 -0.18 -2.52
CA GLY A 420 -19.64 -1.01 -1.33
C GLY A 420 -20.76 -0.90 -0.31
N THR A 421 -21.29 0.30 -0.09
CA THR A 421 -22.40 0.54 0.85
C THR A 421 -23.69 -0.13 0.38
N LEU A 422 -24.04 0.02 -0.90
CA LEU A 422 -25.23 -0.60 -1.49
C LEU A 422 -25.19 -2.13 -1.36
N LEU A 423 -24.09 -2.75 -1.80
CA LEU A 423 -23.92 -4.21 -1.70
C LEU A 423 -23.92 -4.68 -0.25
N GLY A 424 -23.27 -3.93 0.65
CA GLY A 424 -23.18 -4.27 2.06
C GLY A 424 -24.52 -4.12 2.80
N ILE A 425 -25.35 -3.15 2.42
CA ILE A 425 -26.72 -3.01 2.91
C ILE A 425 -27.56 -4.20 2.46
N ALA A 426 -27.51 -4.58 1.18
CA ALA A 426 -28.28 -5.72 0.66
C ALA A 426 -27.91 -7.04 1.35
N CYS A 427 -26.61 -7.35 1.44
CA CYS A 427 -26.12 -8.55 2.14
C CYS A 427 -26.36 -8.46 3.66
N GLY A 428 -26.16 -7.29 4.25
CA GLY A 428 -26.35 -7.05 5.69
C GLY A 428 -27.80 -7.20 6.11
N MET A 429 -28.74 -6.78 5.27
CA MET A 429 -30.18 -6.99 5.49
C MET A 429 -30.54 -8.47 5.45
N LEU A 430 -30.05 -9.21 4.44
CA LEU A 430 -30.23 -10.66 4.37
C LEU A 430 -29.67 -11.34 5.62
N LEU A 431 -28.44 -11.03 6.02
CA LEU A 431 -27.83 -11.61 7.22
C LEU A 431 -28.58 -11.23 8.50
N ALA A 432 -28.99 -9.96 8.66
CA ALA A 432 -29.72 -9.52 9.84
C ALA A 432 -31.11 -10.17 9.97
N THR A 433 -31.78 -10.42 8.84
CA THR A 433 -33.07 -11.15 8.84
C THR A 433 -32.88 -12.63 9.18
N VAL A 434 -31.88 -13.30 8.60
CA VAL A 434 -31.58 -14.72 8.87
C VAL A 434 -31.11 -14.95 10.30
N LEU A 435 -30.32 -14.01 10.84
CA LEU A 435 -29.79 -14.08 12.20
C LEU A 435 -30.73 -13.46 13.25
N SER A 436 -31.93 -13.04 12.84
CA SER A 436 -32.96 -12.53 13.76
C SER A 436 -33.29 -13.60 14.81
N GLY A 437 -33.29 -13.20 16.08
CA GLY A 437 -33.48 -14.12 17.20
C GLY A 437 -32.23 -14.89 17.65
N PHE A 438 -31.10 -14.78 16.94
CA PHE A 438 -29.83 -15.44 17.28
C PHE A 438 -28.72 -14.41 17.55
N PRO A 439 -28.71 -13.75 18.73
CA PRO A 439 -27.80 -12.63 18.99
C PRO A 439 -26.33 -13.04 19.03
N VAL A 440 -26.00 -14.22 19.55
CA VAL A 440 -24.61 -14.70 19.64
C VAL A 440 -24.00 -14.91 18.25
N PRO A 441 -24.63 -15.66 17.32
CA PRO A 441 -24.18 -15.71 15.93
C PRO A 441 -24.05 -14.34 15.26
N ALA A 442 -25.01 -13.42 15.46
CA ALA A 442 -24.95 -12.08 14.88
C ALA A 442 -23.73 -11.29 15.36
N VAL A 443 -23.38 -11.37 16.65
CA VAL A 443 -22.16 -10.75 17.20
C VAL A 443 -20.90 -11.37 16.62
N LEU A 444 -20.81 -12.70 16.53
CA LEU A 444 -19.65 -13.38 15.95
C LEU A 444 -19.44 -13.03 14.47
N PHE A 445 -20.52 -12.95 13.69
CA PHE A 445 -20.47 -12.48 12.29
C PHE A 445 -20.06 -11.01 12.19
N ALA A 446 -20.52 -10.16 13.11
CA ALA A 446 -20.09 -8.76 13.15
C ALA A 446 -18.59 -8.65 13.43
N ILE A 447 -18.04 -9.42 14.39
CA ILE A 447 -16.59 -9.47 14.68
C ILE A 447 -15.81 -9.95 13.46
N LEU A 448 -16.28 -10.99 12.77
CA LEU A 448 -15.65 -11.47 11.53
C LEU A 448 -15.68 -10.40 10.43
N CYS A 449 -16.79 -9.69 10.25
CA CYS A 449 -16.90 -8.61 9.27
C CYS A 449 -15.99 -7.42 9.62
N VAL A 450 -15.85 -7.08 10.91
CA VAL A 450 -14.88 -6.08 11.38
C VAL A 450 -13.45 -6.48 10.97
N PHE A 451 -13.07 -7.73 11.24
CA PHE A 451 -11.77 -8.25 10.82
C PHE A 451 -11.56 -8.16 9.30
N LEU A 452 -12.53 -8.64 8.51
CA LEU A 452 -12.46 -8.62 7.05
C LEU A 452 -12.42 -7.20 6.49
N ALA A 453 -13.16 -6.25 7.08
CA ALA A 453 -13.15 -4.85 6.71
C ALA A 453 -11.73 -4.25 6.80
N PHE A 454 -11.06 -4.48 7.93
CA PHE A 454 -9.73 -3.92 8.18
C PHE A 454 -8.61 -4.72 7.49
N TYR A 455 -8.79 -6.02 7.24
CA TYR A 455 -7.89 -6.82 6.41
C TYR A 455 -7.86 -6.31 4.95
N TRP A 456 -9.02 -5.98 4.38
CA TRP A 456 -9.14 -5.48 2.99
C TRP A 456 -8.92 -3.97 2.84
N LEU A 457 -8.77 -3.22 3.94
CA LEU A 457 -8.66 -1.75 3.96
C LEU A 457 -7.65 -1.19 2.95
N GLN A 458 -6.48 -1.80 2.84
CA GLN A 458 -5.40 -1.33 1.97
C GLN A 458 -5.54 -1.80 0.50
N VAL A 459 -6.39 -2.79 0.24
CA VAL A 459 -6.53 -3.46 -1.08
C VAL A 459 -7.76 -2.96 -1.82
N SER A 460 -8.92 -2.94 -1.16
CA SER A 460 -10.18 -2.54 -1.76
C SER A 460 -11.01 -1.73 -0.79
N TYR A 461 -11.14 -0.44 -1.09
CA TYR A 461 -12.02 0.44 -0.35
C TYR A 461 -13.50 0.02 -0.46
N THR A 462 -13.89 -0.57 -1.59
CA THR A 462 -15.22 -1.17 -1.79
C THR A 462 -15.47 -2.31 -0.80
N ALA A 463 -14.53 -3.27 -0.68
CA ALA A 463 -14.68 -4.40 0.22
C ALA A 463 -14.71 -3.96 1.70
N MET A 464 -13.84 -3.02 2.07
CA MET A 464 -13.87 -2.43 3.42
C MET A 464 -15.24 -1.81 3.72
N THR A 465 -15.76 -0.97 2.82
CA THR A 465 -17.06 -0.30 2.99
C THR A 465 -18.22 -1.30 3.02
N PHE A 466 -18.13 -2.36 2.21
CA PHE A 466 -19.08 -3.47 2.19
C PHE A 466 -19.19 -4.15 3.55
N PHE A 467 -18.08 -4.61 4.13
CA PHE A 467 -18.09 -5.28 5.43
C PHE A 467 -18.50 -4.35 6.58
N VAL A 468 -18.06 -3.08 6.58
CA VAL A 468 -18.53 -2.08 7.57
C VAL A 468 -20.04 -1.86 7.47
N SER A 469 -20.60 -1.90 6.25
CA SER A 469 -22.03 -1.75 6.05
C SER A 469 -22.84 -2.92 6.62
N ILE A 470 -22.33 -4.15 6.45
CA ILE A 470 -22.89 -5.35 7.08
C ILE A 470 -22.86 -5.23 8.61
N VAL A 471 -21.73 -4.82 9.20
CA VAL A 471 -21.61 -4.65 10.67
C VAL A 471 -22.69 -3.72 11.20
N ILE A 472 -22.91 -2.58 10.54
CA ILE A 472 -23.93 -1.62 10.98
C ILE A 472 -25.35 -2.19 10.82
N CYS A 473 -25.64 -2.94 9.75
CA CYS A 473 -26.93 -3.62 9.61
C CYS A 473 -27.15 -4.67 10.72
N LEU A 474 -26.12 -5.45 11.06
CA LEU A 474 -26.19 -6.43 12.16
C LEU A 474 -26.40 -5.74 13.51
N VAL A 475 -25.71 -4.62 13.77
CA VAL A 475 -25.90 -3.83 14.99
C VAL A 475 -27.32 -3.24 15.06
N TYR A 476 -27.86 -2.73 13.95
CA TYR A 476 -29.26 -2.27 13.90
C TYR A 476 -30.26 -3.41 14.07
N GLY A 477 -29.97 -4.60 13.52
CA GLY A 477 -30.78 -5.80 13.76
C GLY A 477 -30.79 -6.20 15.23
N LEU A 478 -29.62 -6.21 15.88
CA LEU A 478 -29.46 -6.54 17.31
C LEU A 478 -30.14 -5.54 18.25
N THR A 479 -30.18 -4.26 17.86
CA THR A 479 -30.83 -3.20 18.65
C THR A 479 -32.33 -3.07 18.36
N GLY A 480 -32.87 -3.85 17.43
CA GLY A 480 -34.27 -3.76 17.00
C GLY A 480 -34.60 -2.51 16.18
N ALA A 481 -33.59 -1.73 15.79
CA ALA A 481 -33.73 -0.48 15.05
C ALA A 481 -33.67 -0.67 13.53
N LEU A 482 -33.58 -1.89 13.01
CA LEU A 482 -33.44 -2.14 11.58
C LEU A 482 -34.76 -1.95 10.83
N THR A 483 -34.85 -0.91 10.00
CA THR A 483 -35.99 -0.68 9.09
C THR A 483 -35.52 -0.45 7.66
N LEU A 484 -36.39 -0.76 6.68
CA LEU A 484 -36.11 -0.49 5.27
C LEU A 484 -35.89 1.01 5.01
N ASP A 485 -36.63 1.87 5.70
CA ASP A 485 -36.50 3.33 5.58
C ASP A 485 -35.13 3.81 6.07
N LEU A 486 -34.59 3.24 7.15
CA LEU A 486 -33.25 3.59 7.64
C LEU A 486 -32.15 3.14 6.67
N LEU A 487 -32.31 1.98 6.04
CA LEU A 487 -31.35 1.50 5.05
C LEU A 487 -31.40 2.34 3.76
N ARG A 488 -32.61 2.73 3.33
CA ARG A 488 -32.80 3.66 2.21
C ARG A 488 -32.19 5.02 2.52
N LEU A 489 -32.50 5.58 3.68
CA LEU A 489 -31.96 6.86 4.13
C LEU A 489 -30.43 6.84 4.14
N ARG A 490 -29.84 5.77 4.66
CA ARG A 490 -28.38 5.58 4.66
C ARG A 490 -27.77 5.59 3.26
N LEU A 491 -28.45 4.98 2.29
CA LEU A 491 -28.01 5.00 0.90
C LEU A 491 -28.10 6.41 0.32
N GLU A 492 -29.23 7.10 0.53
CA GLU A 492 -29.46 8.47 0.06
C GLU A 492 -28.43 9.44 0.65
N GLU A 493 -28.18 9.40 1.96
CA GLU A 493 -27.17 10.22 2.64
C GLU A 493 -25.76 9.93 2.14
N THR A 494 -25.41 8.66 1.95
CA THR A 494 -24.10 8.27 1.40
C THR A 494 -23.92 8.80 -0.01
N VAL A 495 -24.96 8.74 -0.85
CA VAL A 495 -24.94 9.28 -2.21
C VAL A 495 -24.80 10.81 -2.18
N ILE A 496 -25.56 11.52 -1.35
CA ILE A 496 -25.42 12.98 -1.18
C ILE A 496 -23.99 13.35 -0.82
N GLY A 497 -23.41 12.67 0.17
CA GLY A 497 -22.04 12.93 0.62
C GLY A 497 -20.99 12.65 -0.46
N THR A 498 -21.11 11.52 -1.17
CA THR A 498 -20.18 11.16 -2.24
C THR A 498 -20.29 12.10 -3.44
N LEU A 499 -21.49 12.55 -3.80
CA LEU A 499 -21.72 13.56 -4.85
C LEU A 499 -21.19 14.93 -4.45
N ALA A 500 -21.42 15.38 -3.21
CA ALA A 500 -20.87 16.64 -2.71
C ALA A 500 -19.34 16.61 -2.71
N GLY A 501 -18.73 15.51 -2.22
CA GLY A 501 -17.28 15.32 -2.23
C GLY A 501 -16.69 15.32 -3.63
N ALA A 502 -17.27 14.55 -4.55
CA ALA A 502 -16.85 14.54 -5.95
C ALA A 502 -17.03 15.93 -6.60
N GLY A 503 -18.20 16.55 -6.45
CA GLY A 503 -18.50 17.87 -7.01
C GLY A 503 -17.51 18.93 -6.58
N VAL A 504 -17.21 19.04 -5.29
CA VAL A 504 -16.21 19.99 -4.78
C VAL A 504 -14.81 19.70 -5.33
N ALA A 505 -14.42 18.43 -5.45
CA ALA A 505 -13.13 18.06 -6.04
C ALA A 505 -12.99 18.47 -7.52
N PHE A 506 -14.09 18.53 -8.28
CA PHE A 506 -14.10 18.99 -9.66
C PHE A 506 -14.22 20.52 -9.80
N LEU A 507 -14.95 21.18 -8.90
CA LEU A 507 -15.33 22.59 -9.05
C LEU A 507 -14.45 23.56 -8.26
N VAL A 508 -13.91 23.15 -7.10
CA VAL A 508 -13.27 24.07 -6.14
C VAL A 508 -11.78 23.77 -6.06
N LEU A 509 -10.95 24.67 -6.60
CA LEU A 509 -9.49 24.52 -6.65
C LEU A 509 -9.03 23.12 -7.14
N PRO A 510 -9.49 22.65 -8.32
CA PRO A 510 -9.28 21.26 -8.73
C PRO A 510 -7.80 20.94 -8.94
N THR A 511 -7.30 19.92 -8.25
CA THR A 511 -6.00 19.31 -8.57
C THR A 511 -6.21 18.33 -9.73
N ARG A 512 -5.81 18.77 -10.93
CA ARG A 512 -5.95 17.96 -12.15
C ARG A 512 -5.06 16.72 -12.03
N THR A 513 -5.60 15.54 -12.32
CA THR A 513 -4.81 14.29 -12.34
C THR A 513 -3.56 14.40 -13.22
N GLN A 514 -3.65 15.13 -14.34
CA GLN A 514 -2.51 15.45 -15.19
C GLN A 514 -1.41 16.21 -14.43
N SER A 515 -1.74 17.27 -13.66
CA SER A 515 -0.73 18.04 -12.92
C SER A 515 0.00 17.22 -11.84
N ALA A 516 -0.71 16.29 -11.18
CA ALA A 516 -0.08 15.38 -10.23
C ALA A 516 0.87 14.39 -10.94
N LEU A 517 0.45 13.90 -12.10
CA LEU A 517 1.29 13.04 -12.94
C LEU A 517 2.48 13.79 -13.53
N ASP A 518 2.32 15.04 -13.98
CA ASP A 518 3.41 15.90 -14.46
C ASP A 518 4.46 16.09 -13.37
N THR A 519 4.02 16.40 -12.14
CA THR A 519 4.93 16.58 -11.00
C THR A 519 5.72 15.30 -10.69
N ALA A 520 5.04 14.15 -10.68
CA ALA A 520 5.69 12.87 -10.44
C ALA A 520 6.65 12.48 -11.58
N LEU A 521 6.26 12.73 -12.83
CA LEU A 521 7.11 12.45 -14.00
C LEU A 521 8.33 13.35 -14.05
N ASN A 522 8.19 14.66 -13.79
CA ASN A 522 9.32 15.57 -13.74
C ASN A 522 10.31 15.14 -12.66
N LYS A 523 9.82 14.78 -11.47
CA LYS A 523 10.67 14.21 -10.41
C LYS A 523 11.42 12.96 -10.88
N TRP A 524 10.76 12.07 -11.63
CA TRP A 524 11.40 10.87 -12.19
C TRP A 524 12.47 11.23 -13.24
N PHE A 525 12.17 12.12 -14.18
CA PHE A 525 13.12 12.60 -15.19
C PHE A 525 14.32 13.31 -14.55
N ASP A 526 14.09 14.19 -13.57
CA ASP A 526 15.13 14.92 -12.84
C ASP A 526 16.04 13.95 -12.08
N THR A 527 15.46 12.92 -11.45
CA THR A 527 16.26 11.91 -10.71
C THR A 527 17.08 11.06 -11.67
N LEU A 528 16.53 10.68 -12.82
CA LEU A 528 17.28 9.94 -13.86
C LEU A 528 18.40 10.80 -14.45
N ARG A 529 18.13 12.09 -14.67
CA ARG A 529 19.14 13.05 -15.12
C ARG A 529 20.28 13.16 -14.12
N GLN A 530 19.97 13.34 -12.84
CA GLN A 530 20.96 13.39 -11.77
C GLN A 530 21.83 12.12 -11.74
N LEU A 531 21.22 10.93 -11.87
CA LEU A 531 21.95 9.66 -11.92
C LEU A 531 22.95 9.62 -13.08
N LEU A 532 22.53 10.03 -14.28
CA LEU A 532 23.38 10.06 -15.47
C LEU A 532 24.47 11.13 -15.39
N ASP A 533 24.15 12.34 -14.91
CA ASP A 533 25.12 13.44 -14.74
C ASP A 533 26.19 13.05 -13.73
N THR A 534 25.82 12.48 -12.57
CA THR A 534 26.76 11.98 -11.56
C THR A 534 27.69 10.88 -12.10
N SER A 535 27.23 10.11 -13.09
CA SER A 535 28.05 9.10 -13.76
C SER A 535 29.18 9.70 -14.62
N THR A 536 29.05 10.96 -15.03
CA THR A 536 30.07 11.66 -15.85
C THR A 536 31.12 12.40 -15.02
N THR A 537 30.81 12.80 -13.78
CA THR A 537 31.64 13.67 -12.95
C THR A 537 32.60 12.94 -12.00
N GLY A 538 32.66 11.60 -12.06
CA GLY A 538 33.50 10.77 -11.19
C GLY A 538 32.77 10.31 -9.91
N PRO A 539 31.86 9.32 -10.01
CA PRO A 539 30.98 8.95 -8.91
C PRO A 539 31.65 8.08 -7.84
N THR A 540 31.24 8.28 -6.59
CA THR A 540 31.30 7.27 -5.54
C THR A 540 30.20 6.23 -5.79
N GLY A 541 30.51 4.92 -5.71
CA GLY A 541 29.54 3.85 -5.99
C GLY A 541 28.25 3.96 -5.15
N ALA A 542 28.39 4.42 -3.91
CA ALA A 542 27.30 4.73 -3.00
C ALA A 542 26.30 5.77 -3.52
N ASP A 543 26.76 6.81 -4.23
CA ASP A 543 25.89 7.87 -4.77
C ASP A 543 24.97 7.36 -5.87
N LEU A 544 25.52 6.54 -6.77
CA LEU A 544 24.76 5.93 -7.86
C LEU A 544 23.68 5.00 -7.32
N ILE A 545 24.00 4.20 -6.30
CA ILE A 545 23.04 3.33 -5.63
C ILE A 545 21.95 4.15 -4.93
N GLY A 546 22.32 5.23 -4.23
CA GLY A 546 21.38 6.14 -3.58
C GLY A 546 20.42 6.82 -4.57
N LEU A 547 20.93 7.30 -5.71
CA LEU A 547 20.11 7.89 -6.79
C LEU A 547 19.21 6.86 -7.47
N SER A 548 19.70 5.62 -7.64
CA SER A 548 18.90 4.50 -8.16
C SER A 548 17.68 4.20 -7.28
N LYS A 549 17.87 4.14 -5.95
CA LYS A 549 16.75 4.01 -4.99
C LYS A 549 15.76 5.18 -5.05
N LYS A 550 16.27 6.41 -5.19
CA LYS A 550 15.42 7.61 -5.37
C LYS A 550 14.62 7.53 -6.67
N LEU A 551 15.20 7.00 -7.74
CA LEU A 551 14.53 6.81 -9.02
C LEU A 551 13.38 5.79 -8.92
N ASP A 552 13.58 4.71 -8.16
CA ASP A 552 12.52 3.73 -7.88
C ASP A 552 11.36 4.33 -7.08
N ALA A 553 11.68 5.15 -6.08
CA ALA A 553 10.68 5.89 -5.34
C ALA A 553 9.91 6.86 -6.26
N ALA A 554 10.59 7.56 -7.17
CA ALA A 554 9.95 8.42 -8.15
C ALA A 554 9.06 7.64 -9.12
N TYR A 555 9.46 6.43 -9.56
CA TYR A 555 8.60 5.57 -10.38
C TYR A 555 7.35 5.13 -9.62
N ARG A 556 7.47 4.77 -8.34
CA ARG A 556 6.31 4.46 -7.47
C ARG A 556 5.35 5.66 -7.37
N ASP A 557 5.88 6.88 -7.29
CA ASP A 557 5.07 8.11 -7.30
C ASP A 557 4.32 8.27 -8.64
N VAL A 558 5.00 8.03 -9.78
CA VAL A 558 4.40 8.08 -11.12
C VAL A 558 3.28 7.04 -11.29
N ALA A 559 3.54 5.78 -10.92
CA ALA A 559 2.54 4.72 -11.00
C ALA A 559 1.30 5.04 -10.15
N THR A 560 1.51 5.62 -8.97
CA THR A 560 0.43 6.09 -8.08
C THR A 560 -0.37 7.22 -8.73
N ALA A 561 0.30 8.23 -9.27
CA ALA A 561 -0.34 9.38 -9.91
C ALA A 561 -1.08 9.02 -11.22
N ALA A 562 -0.60 7.99 -11.94
CA ALA A 562 -1.21 7.50 -13.18
C ALA A 562 -2.43 6.60 -12.94
N ARG A 563 -2.63 6.07 -11.73
CA ARG A 563 -3.70 5.12 -11.38
C ARG A 563 -5.10 5.58 -11.81
N PRO A 564 -5.53 6.85 -11.63
CA PRO A 564 -6.88 7.29 -12.00
C PRO A 564 -7.13 7.37 -13.50
N LEU A 565 -6.06 7.43 -14.29
CA LEU A 565 -6.17 7.48 -15.76
C LEU A 565 -6.46 6.09 -16.33
N GLY A 566 -6.06 5.03 -15.62
CA GLY A 566 -6.27 3.65 -16.05
C GLY A 566 -7.71 3.21 -15.78
N VAL A 567 -8.50 2.98 -16.83
CA VAL A 567 -9.79 2.27 -16.71
C VAL A 567 -9.53 0.94 -16.00
N SER A 568 -10.29 0.68 -14.94
CA SER A 568 -10.23 -0.46 -14.00
C SER A 568 -9.24 -1.56 -14.40
N TRP A 569 -8.11 -1.62 -13.68
CA TRP A 569 -7.03 -2.60 -13.79
C TRP A 569 -7.46 -4.08 -13.93
N GLN A 570 -8.72 -4.41 -13.65
CA GLN A 570 -9.25 -5.78 -13.55
C GLN A 570 -10.09 -6.23 -14.76
N ILE A 571 -10.45 -5.37 -15.72
CA ILE A 571 -11.49 -5.71 -16.73
C ILE A 571 -10.95 -5.77 -18.17
N VAL A 572 -9.78 -5.19 -18.48
CA VAL A 572 -9.31 -5.07 -19.87
C VAL A 572 -8.19 -6.07 -20.18
N THR A 573 -8.46 -6.98 -21.12
CA THR A 573 -7.55 -8.04 -21.60
C THR A 573 -6.36 -7.53 -22.43
N ARG A 574 -6.38 -6.25 -22.85
CA ARG A 574 -5.27 -5.59 -23.54
C ARG A 574 -4.68 -4.46 -22.67
N PRO A 575 -3.36 -4.37 -22.48
CA PRO A 575 -2.76 -3.27 -21.75
C PRO A 575 -3.04 -1.95 -22.49
N GLY A 576 -3.87 -1.08 -21.92
CA GLY A 576 -4.12 0.26 -22.46
C GLY A 576 -2.84 1.10 -22.49
N HIS A 577 -2.86 2.24 -23.21
CA HIS A 577 -1.68 3.10 -23.44
C HIS A 577 -0.97 3.54 -22.16
N ILE A 578 -1.72 3.69 -21.06
CA ILE A 578 -1.16 4.01 -19.73
C ILE A 578 -0.31 2.87 -19.18
N ARG A 579 -0.79 1.62 -19.28
CA ARG A 579 -0.04 0.44 -18.82
C ARG A 579 1.21 0.21 -19.67
N GLN A 580 1.14 0.49 -20.97
CA GLN A 580 2.32 0.44 -21.85
C GLN A 580 3.36 1.49 -21.46
N THR A 581 2.94 2.72 -21.15
CA THR A 581 3.86 3.80 -20.74
C THR A 581 4.50 3.49 -19.39
N LEU A 582 3.71 3.01 -18.42
CA LEU A 582 4.24 2.57 -17.12
C LEU A 582 5.22 1.41 -17.27
N ALA A 583 4.95 0.45 -18.15
CA ALA A 583 5.90 -0.64 -18.43
C ALA A 583 7.21 -0.13 -19.04
N ILE A 584 7.17 0.87 -19.93
CA ILE A 584 8.38 1.47 -20.48
C ILE A 584 9.16 2.27 -19.42
N LEU A 585 8.48 3.02 -18.57
CA LEU A 585 9.11 3.74 -17.44
C LEU A 585 9.71 2.77 -16.41
N MET A 586 9.02 1.65 -16.15
CA MET A 586 9.51 0.57 -15.31
C MET A 586 10.77 -0.05 -15.90
N ALA A 587 10.74 -0.42 -17.19
CA ALA A 587 11.89 -0.94 -17.91
C ALA A 587 13.06 0.07 -17.90
N SER A 588 12.79 1.36 -18.10
CA SER A 588 13.81 2.42 -18.05
C SER A 588 14.41 2.53 -16.65
N THR A 589 13.58 2.53 -15.61
CA THR A 589 14.03 2.56 -14.20
C THR A 589 14.89 1.35 -13.88
N TYR A 590 14.46 0.19 -14.36
CA TYR A 590 15.15 -1.08 -14.25
C TYR A 590 16.54 -1.04 -14.95
N TRP A 591 16.62 -0.60 -16.20
CA TRP A 591 17.88 -0.51 -16.95
C TRP A 591 18.83 0.54 -16.39
N ALA A 592 18.30 1.68 -15.90
CA ALA A 592 19.08 2.68 -15.18
C ALA A 592 19.71 2.10 -13.91
N ARG A 593 19.00 1.20 -13.22
CA ARG A 593 19.52 0.51 -12.05
C ARG A 593 20.61 -0.51 -12.41
N VAL A 594 20.41 -1.33 -13.44
CA VAL A 594 21.45 -2.25 -13.95
C VAL A 594 22.71 -1.50 -14.36
N PHE A 595 22.54 -0.36 -15.04
CA PHE A 595 23.63 0.53 -15.37
C PHE A 595 24.33 1.01 -14.09
N SER A 596 23.60 1.57 -13.12
CA SER A 596 24.17 2.11 -11.88
C SER A 596 24.94 1.06 -11.06
N SER A 597 24.41 -0.16 -10.91
CA SER A 597 25.05 -1.20 -10.10
C SER A 597 26.34 -1.70 -10.74
N ARG A 598 26.36 -1.88 -12.07
CA ARG A 598 27.57 -2.31 -12.80
C ARG A 598 28.59 -1.19 -12.94
N PHE A 599 28.14 0.03 -13.19
CA PHE A 599 29.02 1.19 -13.37
C PHE A 599 29.71 1.59 -12.06
N ALA A 600 29.07 1.39 -10.91
CA ALA A 600 29.66 1.63 -9.59
C ALA A 600 30.99 0.87 -9.38
N PHE A 601 31.07 -0.37 -9.88
CA PHE A 601 32.25 -1.24 -9.75
C PHE A 601 33.09 -1.32 -11.04
N ALA A 602 32.72 -0.58 -12.09
CA ALA A 602 33.43 -0.61 -13.36
C ALA A 602 34.82 0.04 -13.25
N GLY A 603 35.83 -0.58 -13.87
CA GLY A 603 37.18 -0.01 -13.97
C GLY A 603 37.22 1.23 -14.87
N GLU A 604 38.27 2.03 -14.74
CA GLU A 604 38.39 3.35 -15.41
C GLU A 604 38.30 3.27 -16.94
N GLY A 605 38.85 2.21 -17.55
CA GLY A 605 38.74 1.97 -18.99
C GLY A 605 37.31 1.66 -19.47
N GLU A 606 36.53 0.93 -18.67
CA GLU A 606 35.11 0.66 -18.99
C GLU A 606 34.27 1.94 -18.80
N ARG A 607 34.56 2.73 -17.76
CA ARG A 607 33.89 4.03 -17.54
C ARG A 607 34.09 4.97 -18.73
N MET A 608 35.32 5.07 -19.26
CA MET A 608 35.60 5.86 -20.47
C MET A 608 34.87 5.33 -21.71
N ALA A 609 34.77 4.01 -21.89
CA ALA A 609 34.11 3.42 -23.05
C ALA A 609 32.58 3.67 -23.08
N VAL A 610 31.97 3.90 -21.92
CA VAL A 610 30.52 4.06 -21.76
C VAL A 610 30.07 5.54 -21.78
N GLN A 611 30.99 6.49 -21.59
CA GLN A 611 30.73 7.95 -21.66
C GLN A 611 29.93 8.41 -22.89
N PRO A 612 30.25 7.99 -24.14
CA PRO A 612 29.46 8.38 -25.31
C PRO A 612 28.01 7.90 -25.26
N ALA A 613 27.77 6.71 -24.71
CA ALA A 613 26.42 6.15 -24.58
C ALA A 613 25.61 6.87 -23.48
N ILE A 614 26.26 7.33 -22.41
CA ILE A 614 25.64 8.16 -21.37
C ILE A 614 25.19 9.50 -21.99
N ALA A 615 26.05 10.16 -22.76
CA ALA A 615 25.74 11.41 -23.44
C ALA A 615 24.55 11.26 -24.42
N ALA A 616 24.53 10.18 -25.22
CA ALA A 616 23.40 9.88 -26.10
C ALA A 616 22.09 9.67 -25.33
N THR A 617 22.16 8.98 -24.18
CA THR A 617 20.99 8.71 -23.33
C THR A 617 20.47 9.99 -22.67
N LEU A 618 21.34 10.91 -22.24
CA LEU A 618 20.96 12.23 -21.72
C LEU A 618 20.20 13.05 -22.77
N LEU A 619 20.64 13.04 -24.03
CA LEU A 619 19.92 13.70 -25.13
C LEU A 619 18.54 13.08 -25.37
N SER A 620 18.43 11.75 -25.36
CA SER A 620 17.14 11.06 -25.44
C SER A 620 16.23 11.38 -24.26
N LEU A 621 16.79 11.47 -23.05
CA LEU A 621 16.07 11.85 -21.84
C LEU A 621 15.49 13.26 -21.97
N GLU A 622 16.28 14.25 -22.42
CA GLU A 622 15.80 15.62 -22.64
C GLU A 622 14.66 15.68 -23.67
N ARG A 623 14.79 14.94 -24.78
CA ARG A 623 13.73 14.85 -25.81
C ARG A 623 12.43 14.28 -25.26
N VAL A 624 12.50 13.24 -24.40
CA VAL A 624 11.32 12.61 -23.80
C VAL A 624 10.74 13.49 -22.68
N ALA A 625 11.59 14.09 -21.85
CA ALA A 625 11.20 14.97 -20.75
C ALA A 625 10.45 16.21 -21.26
N ALA A 626 10.88 16.80 -22.37
CA ALA A 626 10.21 17.94 -23.01
C ALA A 626 8.73 17.67 -23.38
N LYS A 627 8.35 16.40 -23.55
CA LYS A 627 6.99 15.99 -23.90
C LYS A 627 6.11 15.70 -22.68
N GLY A 628 6.68 15.48 -21.51
CA GLY A 628 5.96 15.28 -20.24
C GLY A 628 4.86 14.21 -20.29
N THR A 629 3.67 14.54 -19.77
CA THR A 629 2.50 13.64 -19.68
C THR A 629 1.90 13.20 -21.02
N THR A 630 2.21 13.89 -22.12
CA THR A 630 1.69 13.52 -23.45
C THR A 630 2.07 12.08 -23.83
N SER A 631 3.17 11.58 -23.29
CA SER A 631 3.68 10.21 -23.42
C SER A 631 2.66 9.12 -23.02
N PHE A 632 1.71 9.43 -22.13
CA PHE A 632 0.66 8.50 -21.67
C PHE A 632 -0.52 8.37 -22.65
N PHE A 633 -0.68 9.34 -23.55
CA PHE A 633 -1.82 9.43 -24.47
C PHE A 633 -1.46 9.00 -25.90
N ILE A 634 -0.21 8.58 -26.14
CA ILE A 634 0.24 8.12 -27.46
C ILE A 634 -0.25 6.70 -27.72
N LYS A 635 -1.00 6.53 -28.82
CA LYS A 635 -1.45 5.23 -29.29
C LYS A 635 -0.28 4.46 -29.90
N ARG A 636 0.37 3.60 -29.10
CA ARG A 636 1.44 2.70 -29.57
C ARG A 636 0.83 1.47 -30.24
N LYS A 637 1.31 1.10 -31.43
CA LYS A 637 1.09 -0.25 -31.96
C LYS A 637 1.81 -1.22 -31.04
N ALA A 638 1.14 -2.29 -30.61
CA ALA A 638 1.80 -3.36 -29.87
C ALA A 638 3.03 -3.80 -30.69
N PRO A 639 4.19 -4.04 -30.06
CA PRO A 639 5.31 -4.59 -30.80
C PRO A 639 4.81 -5.87 -31.43
N ALA A 640 5.06 -6.06 -32.74
CA ALA A 640 5.26 -7.42 -33.21
C ALA A 640 6.30 -8.04 -32.27
N ALA A 641 6.15 -9.31 -31.92
CA ALA A 641 7.20 -10.07 -31.25
C ALA A 641 8.40 -10.19 -32.20
N GLY A 642 9.05 -9.07 -32.50
CA GLY A 642 10.26 -8.98 -33.27
C GLY A 642 11.35 -9.49 -32.35
N GLY A 643 11.91 -10.64 -32.72
CA GLY A 643 13.09 -11.19 -32.08
C GLY A 643 14.15 -10.11 -31.99
N ARG A 644 14.35 -9.59 -30.79
CA ARG A 644 15.56 -8.88 -30.43
C ARG A 644 16.17 -9.68 -29.31
N HIS A 645 17.22 -10.39 -29.68
CA HIS A 645 18.23 -10.93 -28.79
C HIS A 645 18.48 -9.90 -27.68
N LEU A 646 18.27 -10.28 -26.43
CA LEU A 646 18.86 -9.58 -25.30
C LEU A 646 20.31 -10.07 -25.32
N PRO A 647 21.29 -9.30 -25.82
CA PRO A 647 22.64 -9.80 -25.89
C PRO A 647 23.20 -9.84 -24.47
N LEU A 648 23.00 -10.97 -23.79
CA LEU A 648 23.74 -11.33 -22.59
C LEU A 648 25.22 -11.61 -22.90
N SER A 649 25.62 -11.50 -24.18
CA SER A 649 26.99 -11.61 -24.67
C SER A 649 27.83 -10.35 -24.45
N HIS A 650 27.24 -9.17 -24.24
CA HIS A 650 27.98 -7.96 -23.86
C HIS A 650 27.96 -7.78 -22.34
N GLN A 651 29.00 -8.29 -21.67
CA GLN A 651 29.25 -8.00 -20.26
C GLN A 651 29.54 -6.49 -20.08
N GLY A 652 29.02 -5.91 -18.99
CA GLY A 652 29.35 -4.54 -18.56
C GLY A 652 28.16 -3.60 -18.37
N SER A 653 28.47 -2.40 -17.86
CA SER A 653 27.56 -1.25 -17.68
C SER A 653 26.97 -0.74 -19.00
N ARG A 654 27.65 -1.00 -20.12
CA ARG A 654 27.24 -0.63 -21.49
C ARG A 654 25.87 -1.17 -21.91
N LEU A 655 25.56 -2.42 -21.60
CA LEU A 655 24.25 -3.02 -21.93
C LEU A 655 23.10 -2.27 -21.24
N GLY A 656 23.30 -1.90 -19.97
CA GLY A 656 22.29 -1.18 -19.19
C GLY A 656 21.96 0.18 -19.80
N ILE A 657 22.98 0.95 -20.20
CA ILE A 657 22.78 2.27 -20.79
C ILE A 657 22.18 2.19 -22.21
N GLU A 658 22.57 1.20 -23.01
CA GLU A 658 22.01 0.99 -24.37
C GLU A 658 20.53 0.60 -24.31
N MET A 659 20.15 -0.29 -23.37
CA MET A 659 18.76 -0.69 -23.18
C MET A 659 17.91 0.40 -22.52
N LEU A 660 18.51 1.23 -21.65
CA LEU A 660 17.88 2.43 -21.14
C LEU A 660 17.54 3.38 -22.29
N ASN A 661 18.52 3.68 -23.15
CA ASN A 661 18.30 4.54 -24.32
C ASN A 661 17.21 3.98 -25.25
N ALA A 662 17.27 2.67 -25.56
CA ALA A 662 16.23 2.01 -26.36
C ALA A 662 14.84 2.06 -25.71
N SER A 663 14.75 2.02 -24.37
CA SER A 663 13.50 2.14 -23.63
C SER A 663 12.96 3.57 -23.68
N LEU A 664 13.83 4.58 -23.53
CA LEU A 664 13.47 5.99 -23.70
C LEU A 664 12.94 6.27 -25.11
N ASP A 665 13.63 5.75 -26.15
CA ASP A 665 13.19 5.88 -27.54
C ASP A 665 11.81 5.23 -27.78
N ARG A 666 11.50 4.11 -27.10
CA ARG A 666 10.16 3.49 -27.17
C ARG A 666 9.05 4.34 -26.56
N MET A 667 9.36 5.27 -25.65
CA MET A 667 8.34 6.19 -25.15
C MET A 667 7.79 7.06 -26.27
N HIS A 668 8.61 7.36 -27.29
CA HIS A 668 8.26 8.15 -28.46
C HIS A 668 8.93 7.59 -29.72
N PRO A 669 8.35 6.57 -30.37
CA PRO A 669 8.87 6.14 -31.66
C PRO A 669 8.82 7.33 -32.63
N GLU A 670 9.97 7.69 -33.21
CA GLU A 670 10.00 8.65 -34.32
C GLU A 670 9.08 8.13 -35.43
N ARG A 671 8.31 9.06 -36.02
CA ARG A 671 7.34 8.72 -37.07
C ARG A 671 8.04 8.48 -38.40
#